data_AF-A0A1D2NKV9-F1
#
_entry.id   AF-A0A1D2NKV9-F1
#
_cell.length_a   1.000
_cell.length_b   1.000
_cell.length_c   1.000
_cell.angle_alpha   90.00
_cell.angle_beta   90.00
_cell.angle_gamma   90.00
#
_symmetry.space_group_name_H-M   'P 1'
#
loop_
_entity.id
_entity.type
_entity.pdbx_description
1 polymer ?
#
loop_
_entity_poly.entity_id
_entity_poly.type
_entity_poly.pdbx_seq_one_letter_code
_entity_poly.pdbx_strand_id
1 'polypeptide(L)'
;MAASIPFQLSSNESAFERQLLSYIQQFKRYEDKSNQLQALATVPLEDLRAIAQAKYDSSEKPLGASFSQISPSSVVKDILLLELMDWFKNEFFTWMNSPSCPRCKQSTKGIGSGVPTPTELASSASRVEIYTCTSCFSDNREVARFPRYNDPTVLLKTRTGRCGEWANCFALICRAAGFEVRHVHDHTDHVWVEVFSSGMMPNRWVHADPCENSYDNPLLYEVGWGKKLTYIIAVSQDDIQDVTPRYSKDFTKLLPRRNQVRETWLVSAIVKIRKQLQVSLTESRRAELLQRWIQEIVELVTPKQSNDIKESEKIGRESGSLAWRLARQETDGPSVVPPSQEFTWKIGEDSVVDGTFQLLYDSELDAYAVKNGTIAKRGWRNGVFSSSDVFRKEERDWKMVYLAPQENSKPRNSKICWKFTLDPGFSIEDVNISIKYSIFQSDARFRLEFSTEQLEMKTLLETNAGDRVFAWNSKSSTDSDWHSKLEKSKTFSVACELISGSGNDGWQKVQLFRQKITGANSLLTQNSIFKIECKVDPLDLVASKRALKLSIQQVGKIQGMLCNKGLMTLQLQEDKSEQWIRKMAGQLSGFTLILIIAGGFLLFWLLFIFAKRQIMRFTLRSHRGPHAPIGLDAKKSLRREILRRIEALPKITYEPHVLRDDVDQKFSQEGATKPCHYHRMKAVDDAKNLEISMLKRKLSKRHSFESLRSYFIVILTPQVDPRVVHQFCDLYEAARYNPKPFGEEEYKAFTLLLKQLRSAVITLQPKSSIRSPAKTKASSSAPQSSSNDDKSSASLSVPYIRRLSKKKWNTADSDEETALCHSSALHEVSIISSDKDESTVV
;
A
#
# COMPACT_ATOMS: atom_id res chain seq x y z
N MET A 1 26.46 -28.78 35.75
CA MET A 1 25.73 -27.50 35.55
C MET A 1 26.65 -26.54 34.81
N ALA A 2 26.20 -25.87 33.76
CA ALA A 2 26.98 -24.83 33.09
C ALA A 2 26.26 -23.49 33.27
N ALA A 3 26.91 -22.52 33.90
CA ALA A 3 26.34 -21.20 34.10
C ALA A 3 26.32 -20.43 32.77
N SER A 4 25.13 -20.22 32.22
CA SER A 4 24.95 -19.45 30.98
C SER A 4 25.27 -17.97 31.24
N ILE A 5 26.39 -17.50 30.70
CA ILE A 5 26.76 -16.08 30.70
C ILE A 5 25.61 -15.26 30.10
N PRO A 6 25.13 -14.18 30.76
CA PRO A 6 24.02 -13.38 30.23
C PRO A 6 24.38 -12.80 28.86
N PHE A 7 23.66 -13.20 27.80
CA PHE A 7 23.95 -12.69 26.47
C PHE A 7 23.49 -11.23 26.37
N GLN A 8 24.44 -10.30 26.38
CA GLN A 8 24.16 -8.87 26.35
C GLN A 8 23.42 -8.49 25.05
N LEU A 9 22.25 -7.86 25.19
CA LEU A 9 21.41 -7.46 24.07
C LEU A 9 22.11 -6.39 23.22
N SER A 10 22.03 -6.53 21.90
CA SER A 10 22.41 -5.42 21.01
C SER A 10 21.38 -4.29 21.05
N SER A 11 21.77 -3.10 20.60
CA SER A 11 20.86 -1.94 20.51
C SER A 11 19.66 -2.19 19.61
N ASN A 12 19.83 -2.99 18.54
CA ASN A 12 18.76 -3.39 17.63
C ASN A 12 17.79 -4.35 18.31
N GLU A 13 18.30 -5.41 18.95
CA GLU A 13 17.48 -6.39 19.68
C GLU A 13 16.69 -5.71 20.81
N SER A 14 17.33 -4.78 21.52
CA SER A 14 16.67 -3.95 22.53
C SER A 14 15.57 -3.05 21.95
N ALA A 15 15.70 -2.59 20.71
CA ALA A 15 14.65 -1.81 20.02
C ALA A 15 13.52 -2.70 19.51
N PHE A 16 13.85 -3.86 18.96
CA PHE A 16 12.90 -4.86 18.48
C PHE A 16 12.06 -5.42 19.63
N GLU A 17 12.64 -5.69 20.80
CA GLU A 17 11.90 -6.13 21.98
C GLU A 17 10.89 -5.07 22.45
N ARG A 18 11.26 -3.77 22.45
CA ARG A 18 10.32 -2.68 22.73
C ARG A 18 9.19 -2.60 21.69
N GLN A 19 9.48 -2.91 20.43
CA GLN A 19 8.49 -2.95 19.35
C GLN A 19 7.49 -4.11 19.55
N LEU A 20 7.97 -5.33 19.86
CA LEU A 20 7.12 -6.47 20.21
C LEU A 20 6.22 -6.18 21.41
N LEU A 21 6.78 -5.58 22.47
CA LEU A 21 6.02 -5.20 23.66
C LEU A 21 4.97 -4.10 23.38
N SER A 22 5.23 -3.21 22.41
CA SER A 22 4.25 -2.19 22.00
C SER A 22 3.05 -2.79 21.25
N TYR A 23 3.27 -3.83 20.44
CA TYR A 23 2.20 -4.57 19.76
C TYR A 23 1.27 -5.25 20.78
N ILE A 24 1.84 -5.87 21.81
CA ILE A 24 1.09 -6.49 22.92
C ILE A 24 0.30 -5.43 23.69
N GLN A 25 0.90 -4.27 23.97
CA GLN A 25 0.23 -3.21 24.71
C GLN A 25 -0.89 -2.55 23.88
N GLN A 26 -0.79 -2.53 22.54
CA GLN A 26 -1.92 -2.19 21.67
C GLN A 26 -3.00 -3.27 21.72
N PHE A 27 -2.64 -4.56 21.62
CA PHE A 27 -3.62 -5.66 21.56
C PHE A 27 -4.53 -5.71 22.80
N LYS A 28 -4.02 -5.38 23.99
CA LYS A 28 -4.84 -5.26 25.21
C LYS A 28 -6.03 -4.30 25.08
N ARG A 29 -5.98 -3.30 24.19
CA ARG A 29 -7.12 -2.40 23.93
C ARG A 29 -8.30 -3.12 23.27
N TYR A 30 -8.08 -4.25 22.61
CA TYR A 30 -9.13 -5.08 22.03
C TYR A 30 -9.78 -6.01 23.05
N GLU A 31 -9.14 -6.24 24.21
CA GLU A 31 -9.67 -7.04 25.33
C GLU A 31 -10.45 -6.22 26.36
N ASP A 32 -10.30 -4.90 26.33
CA ASP A 32 -11.08 -3.98 27.17
C ASP A 32 -12.57 -4.10 26.87
N LYS A 33 -13.37 -4.37 27.92
CA LYS A 33 -14.81 -4.62 27.79
C LYS A 33 -15.62 -3.36 27.45
N SER A 34 -15.17 -2.17 27.84
CA SER A 34 -15.78 -0.91 27.42
C SER A 34 -15.57 -0.68 25.91
N ASN A 35 -14.39 -1.03 25.40
CA ASN A 35 -14.10 -0.94 23.97
C ASN A 35 -14.90 -1.98 23.17
N GLN A 36 -14.98 -3.23 23.66
CA GLN A 36 -15.80 -4.27 23.02
C GLN A 36 -17.29 -3.91 23.00
N LEU A 37 -17.84 -3.35 24.08
CA LEU A 37 -19.23 -2.88 24.14
C LEU A 37 -19.49 -1.71 23.17
N GLN A 38 -18.57 -0.75 23.05
CA GLN A 38 -18.68 0.33 22.06
C GLN A 38 -18.67 -0.20 20.62
N ALA A 39 -17.89 -1.25 20.32
CA ALA A 39 -17.90 -1.89 19.01
C ALA A 39 -19.22 -2.64 18.74
N LEU A 40 -19.73 -3.42 19.71
CA LEU A 40 -21.03 -4.11 19.59
C LEU A 40 -22.19 -3.12 19.38
N ALA A 41 -22.18 -1.97 20.04
CA ALA A 41 -23.16 -0.90 19.85
C ALA A 41 -23.05 -0.17 18.50
N THR A 42 -22.05 -0.51 17.67
CA THR A 42 -21.76 0.17 16.40
C THR A 42 -21.93 -0.75 15.17
N VAL A 43 -21.87 -2.08 15.36
CA VAL A 43 -21.92 -3.10 14.29
C VAL A 43 -23.33 -3.71 14.21
N PRO A 44 -23.94 -3.86 13.02
CA PRO A 44 -25.24 -4.53 12.83
C PRO A 44 -25.09 -6.06 12.93
N LEU A 45 -24.64 -6.54 14.09
CA LEU A 45 -24.08 -7.88 14.23
C LEU A 45 -25.13 -8.99 14.11
N GLU A 46 -26.38 -8.73 14.52
CA GLU A 46 -27.46 -9.71 14.36
C GLU A 46 -27.94 -9.81 12.89
N ASP A 47 -27.95 -8.71 12.15
CA ASP A 47 -28.28 -8.72 10.71
C ASP A 47 -27.20 -9.49 9.93
N LEU A 48 -25.92 -9.24 10.22
CA LEU A 48 -24.80 -9.97 9.62
C LEU A 48 -24.81 -11.47 10.00
N ARG A 49 -25.26 -11.83 11.22
CA ARG A 49 -25.48 -13.22 11.63
C ARG A 49 -26.63 -13.87 10.87
N ALA A 50 -27.75 -13.17 10.68
CA ALA A 50 -28.87 -13.67 9.90
C ALA A 50 -28.50 -13.91 8.43
N ILE A 51 -27.73 -13.00 7.83
CA ILE A 51 -27.19 -13.15 6.47
C ILE A 51 -26.22 -14.36 6.40
N ALA A 52 -25.31 -14.50 7.36
CA ALA A 52 -24.37 -15.61 7.39
C ALA A 52 -25.06 -16.98 7.57
N GLN A 53 -26.09 -17.05 8.41
CA GLN A 53 -26.92 -18.24 8.60
C GLN A 53 -27.71 -18.58 7.32
N ALA A 54 -28.38 -17.59 6.70
CA ALA A 54 -29.11 -17.79 5.45
C ALA A 54 -28.18 -18.25 4.30
N LYS A 55 -26.96 -17.71 4.22
CA LYS A 55 -25.93 -18.17 3.27
C LYS A 55 -25.54 -19.63 3.51
N TYR A 56 -25.32 -20.02 4.77
CA TYR A 56 -25.07 -21.43 5.12
C TYR A 56 -26.23 -22.35 4.70
N ASP A 57 -27.46 -22.00 5.06
CA ASP A 57 -28.65 -22.81 4.79
C ASP A 57 -28.98 -22.91 3.29
N SER A 58 -28.61 -21.89 2.50
CA SER A 58 -28.72 -21.88 1.03
C SER A 58 -27.62 -22.66 0.30
N SER A 59 -26.54 -23.05 0.99
CA SER A 59 -25.40 -23.72 0.35
C SER A 59 -25.66 -25.21 0.11
N GLU A 60 -25.24 -25.73 -1.05
CA GLU A 60 -25.29 -27.18 -1.31
C GLU A 60 -24.37 -27.91 -0.33
N LYS A 61 -24.98 -28.65 0.61
CA LYS A 61 -24.27 -29.41 1.63
C LYS A 61 -23.44 -30.51 0.93
N PRO A 62 -22.10 -30.51 1.09
CA PRO A 62 -21.24 -31.37 0.28
C PRO A 62 -21.52 -32.86 0.52
N LEU A 63 -21.85 -33.59 -0.54
CA LEU A 63 -21.94 -35.05 -0.53
C LEU A 63 -20.53 -35.66 -0.36
N GLY A 64 -20.08 -35.79 0.89
CA GLY A 64 -18.76 -36.34 1.20
C GLY A 64 -18.59 -36.69 2.69
N ALA A 65 -18.58 -37.97 3.02
CA ALA A 65 -18.51 -38.49 4.39
C ALA A 65 -17.10 -38.43 5.00
N SER A 66 -16.48 -37.24 5.03
CA SER A 66 -15.17 -36.98 5.66
C SER A 66 -15.22 -35.86 6.72
N PHE A 67 -16.28 -35.05 6.76
CA PHE A 67 -16.41 -33.88 7.64
C PHE A 67 -17.11 -34.15 8.98
N SER A 68 -16.96 -35.35 9.54
CA SER A 68 -17.73 -35.83 10.72
C SER A 68 -17.44 -35.15 12.07
N GLN A 69 -16.65 -34.07 12.10
CA GLN A 69 -16.22 -33.37 13.31
C GLN A 69 -16.43 -31.84 13.30
N ILE A 70 -16.88 -31.24 12.18
CA ILE A 70 -17.05 -29.78 12.08
C ILE A 70 -18.48 -29.39 12.46
N SER A 71 -18.62 -28.46 13.41
CA SER A 71 -19.95 -27.97 13.79
C SER A 71 -20.49 -26.97 12.74
N PRO A 72 -21.80 -27.00 12.44
CA PRO A 72 -22.43 -25.99 11.59
C PRO A 72 -22.19 -24.56 12.08
N SER A 73 -22.21 -24.34 13.40
CA SER A 73 -21.97 -23.05 14.02
C SER A 73 -20.55 -22.50 13.79
N SER A 74 -19.54 -23.37 13.65
CA SER A 74 -18.19 -22.93 13.25
C SER A 74 -18.14 -22.48 11.78
N VAL A 75 -18.86 -23.14 10.87
CA VAL A 75 -18.93 -22.71 9.46
C VAL A 75 -19.70 -21.39 9.32
N VAL A 76 -20.85 -21.25 10.00
CA VAL A 76 -21.62 -19.99 10.05
C VAL A 76 -20.78 -18.85 10.64
N LYS A 77 -19.93 -19.11 11.65
CA LYS A 77 -19.01 -18.13 12.21
C LYS A 77 -17.95 -17.67 11.19
N ASP A 78 -17.42 -18.57 10.36
CA ASP A 78 -16.47 -18.20 9.32
C ASP A 78 -17.16 -17.45 8.16
N ILE A 79 -18.42 -17.76 7.82
CA ILE A 79 -19.22 -16.94 6.88
C ILE A 79 -19.43 -15.53 7.46
N LEU A 80 -19.79 -15.42 8.75
CA LEU A 80 -19.97 -14.13 9.44
C LEU A 80 -18.73 -13.24 9.35
N LEU A 81 -17.52 -13.81 9.33
CA LEU A 81 -16.29 -13.03 9.12
C LEU A 81 -16.25 -12.40 7.72
N LEU A 82 -16.69 -13.12 6.68
CA LEU A 82 -16.74 -12.60 5.30
C LEU A 82 -17.76 -11.45 5.19
N GLU A 83 -18.95 -11.62 5.76
CA GLU A 83 -19.97 -10.56 5.80
C GLU A 83 -19.46 -9.32 6.56
N LEU A 84 -18.77 -9.54 7.68
CA LEU A 84 -18.19 -8.49 8.51
C LEU A 84 -17.03 -7.75 7.82
N MET A 85 -16.23 -8.42 6.99
CA MET A 85 -15.20 -7.80 6.16
C MET A 85 -15.81 -6.96 5.04
N ASP A 86 -16.84 -7.47 4.36
CA ASP A 86 -17.49 -6.77 3.24
C ASP A 86 -18.21 -5.51 3.73
N TRP A 87 -19.03 -5.64 4.78
CA TRP A 87 -19.64 -4.50 5.49
C TRP A 87 -18.60 -3.47 5.95
N PHE A 88 -17.45 -3.93 6.47
CA PHE A 88 -16.40 -3.03 6.94
C PHE A 88 -15.77 -2.20 5.81
N LYS A 89 -15.45 -2.82 4.65
CA LYS A 89 -14.85 -2.12 3.48
C LYS A 89 -15.85 -1.26 2.73
N ASN A 90 -17.09 -1.75 2.55
CA ASN A 90 -18.04 -1.15 1.62
C ASN A 90 -18.89 -0.07 2.31
N GLU A 91 -19.41 -0.35 3.51
CA GLU A 91 -20.37 0.53 4.21
C GLU A 91 -19.75 1.31 5.36
N PHE A 92 -19.00 0.65 6.24
CA PHE A 92 -18.64 1.21 7.55
C PHE A 92 -17.43 2.14 7.52
N PHE A 93 -16.32 1.72 6.90
CA PHE A 93 -15.03 2.38 7.01
C PHE A 93 -14.54 2.92 5.66
N THR A 94 -13.72 3.98 5.69
CA THR A 94 -13.33 4.72 4.48
C THR A 94 -11.82 4.97 4.38
N TRP A 95 -11.30 5.07 3.16
CA TRP A 95 -9.88 5.27 2.92
C TRP A 95 -9.51 6.76 2.83
N MET A 96 -8.63 7.21 3.73
CA MET A 96 -8.17 8.60 3.81
C MET A 96 -6.85 8.82 3.06
N ASN A 97 -6.91 9.30 1.82
CA ASN A 97 -5.72 9.81 1.12
C ASN A 97 -5.31 11.19 1.69
N SER A 98 -6.25 12.14 1.68
CA SER A 98 -6.09 13.53 2.13
C SER A 98 -7.44 14.08 2.63
N PRO A 99 -7.49 14.76 3.79
CA PRO A 99 -8.73 15.35 4.29
C PRO A 99 -9.21 16.49 3.41
N SER A 100 -10.53 16.62 3.22
CA SER A 100 -11.14 17.81 2.60
C SER A 100 -10.85 19.08 3.39
N CYS A 101 -10.81 20.22 2.70
CA CYS A 101 -10.68 21.53 3.34
C CYS A 101 -11.85 21.79 4.32
N PRO A 102 -11.61 22.16 5.59
CA PRO A 102 -12.67 22.47 6.55
C PRO A 102 -13.67 23.50 6.03
N ARG A 103 -13.18 24.56 5.37
CA ARG A 103 -13.94 25.71 4.90
C ARG A 103 -14.72 25.45 3.60
N CYS A 104 -14.04 25.01 2.53
CA CYS A 104 -14.64 24.89 1.18
C CYS A 104 -14.89 23.45 0.70
N LYS A 105 -14.56 22.43 1.51
CA LYS A 105 -14.66 20.98 1.22
C LYS A 105 -13.86 20.43 0.03
N GLN A 106 -13.22 21.29 -0.76
CA GLN A 106 -12.33 20.90 -1.87
C GLN A 106 -11.11 20.09 -1.38
N SER A 107 -10.42 19.45 -2.33
CA SER A 107 -9.22 18.65 -2.09
C SER A 107 -8.04 19.47 -1.53
N THR A 108 -7.13 18.78 -0.84
CA THR A 108 -6.00 19.42 -0.15
C THR A 108 -4.68 18.73 -0.50
N LYS A 109 -3.57 19.45 -0.34
CA LYS A 109 -2.21 18.95 -0.60
C LYS A 109 -1.44 18.88 0.73
N GLY A 110 -0.80 17.75 0.99
CA GLY A 110 -0.01 17.55 2.21
C GLY A 110 1.20 18.48 2.24
N ILE A 111 1.40 19.18 3.36
CA ILE A 111 2.51 20.13 3.57
C ILE A 111 3.51 19.67 4.63
N GLY A 112 3.16 18.65 5.43
CA GLY A 112 4.08 18.06 6.41
C GLY A 112 3.39 17.31 7.54
N SER A 113 4.09 17.20 8.67
CA SER A 113 3.53 16.73 9.94
C SER A 113 3.38 17.88 10.93
N GLY A 114 2.40 17.79 11.82
CA GLY A 114 2.13 18.75 12.88
C GLY A 114 2.11 18.10 14.26
N VAL A 115 2.23 18.92 15.29
CA VAL A 115 2.11 18.49 16.70
C VAL A 115 0.63 18.15 16.99
N PRO A 116 0.33 17.02 17.64
CA PRO A 116 -1.01 16.73 18.17
C PRO A 116 -1.51 17.83 19.13
N THR A 117 -2.78 18.21 19.03
CA THR A 117 -3.45 19.01 20.07
C THR A 117 -3.62 18.16 21.35
N PRO A 118 -3.93 18.77 22.52
CA PRO A 118 -4.23 18.00 23.72
C PRO A 118 -5.38 16.99 23.56
N THR A 119 -6.41 17.32 22.76
CA THR A 119 -7.54 16.43 22.47
C THR A 119 -7.18 15.29 21.52
N GLU A 120 -6.36 15.56 20.50
CA GLU A 120 -5.83 14.53 19.60
C GLU A 120 -4.88 13.57 20.35
N LEU A 121 -4.03 14.11 21.23
CA LEU A 121 -3.09 13.33 22.04
C LEU A 121 -3.80 12.46 23.08
N ALA A 122 -4.83 12.99 23.76
CA ALA A 122 -5.70 12.19 24.65
C ALA A 122 -6.40 11.05 23.89
N SER A 123 -6.79 11.31 22.63
CA SER A 123 -7.32 10.31 21.68
C SER A 123 -6.25 9.36 21.11
N SER A 124 -5.05 9.34 21.70
CA SER A 124 -3.90 8.51 21.29
C SER A 124 -3.46 8.72 19.83
N ALA A 125 -3.52 9.96 19.31
CA ALA A 125 -2.92 10.30 18.03
C ALA A 125 -1.38 10.20 18.07
N SER A 126 -0.82 9.29 17.27
CA SER A 126 0.63 9.04 17.21
C SER A 126 1.40 10.16 16.48
N ARG A 127 0.76 10.76 15.48
CA ARG A 127 1.22 11.94 14.71
C ARG A 127 0.03 12.63 14.06
N VAL A 128 0.21 13.86 13.59
CA VAL A 128 -0.78 14.54 12.74
C VAL A 128 -0.16 14.86 11.39
N GLU A 129 -0.85 14.51 10.31
CA GLU A 129 -0.49 14.90 8.95
C GLU A 129 -1.26 16.18 8.59
N ILE A 130 -0.56 17.18 8.05
CA ILE A 130 -1.10 18.54 7.83
C ILE A 130 -1.19 18.83 6.33
N TYR A 131 -2.32 19.40 5.92
CA TYR A 131 -2.66 19.64 4.53
C TYR A 131 -3.18 21.07 4.32
N THR A 132 -2.89 21.64 3.15
CA THR A 132 -3.36 22.98 2.74
C THR A 132 -4.34 22.91 1.58
N CYS A 133 -5.27 23.84 1.52
CA CYS A 133 -6.20 24.01 0.40
C CYS A 133 -5.68 25.10 -0.54
N THR A 134 -5.50 24.80 -1.83
CA THR A 134 -5.03 25.77 -2.83
C THR A 134 -5.98 26.98 -2.96
N SER A 135 -7.28 26.73 -2.87
CA SER A 135 -8.33 27.73 -3.11
C SER A 135 -8.66 28.62 -1.91
N CYS A 136 -8.11 28.34 -0.73
CA CYS A 136 -8.33 29.11 0.50
C CYS A 136 -7.01 29.59 1.13
N PHE A 137 -5.92 29.56 0.36
CA PHE A 137 -4.57 29.80 0.86
C PHE A 137 -4.29 31.26 1.26
N SER A 138 -5.05 32.21 0.70
CA SER A 138 -4.93 33.67 0.92
C SER A 138 -4.86 34.08 2.39
N ASP A 139 -5.66 33.43 3.23
CA ASP A 139 -5.90 33.90 4.61
C ASP A 139 -4.91 33.28 5.62
N ASN A 140 -4.16 32.25 5.19
CA ASN A 140 -3.05 31.58 5.89
C ASN A 140 -3.29 31.14 7.36
N ARG A 141 -4.55 30.93 7.76
CA ARG A 141 -4.95 30.66 9.18
C ARG A 141 -5.50 29.26 9.47
N GLU A 142 -6.00 28.53 8.47
CA GLU A 142 -6.70 27.26 8.69
C GLU A 142 -6.14 26.15 7.78
N VAL A 143 -5.68 25.06 8.39
CA VAL A 143 -5.11 23.89 7.71
C VAL A 143 -5.95 22.65 8.00
N ALA A 144 -6.10 21.77 7.02
CA ALA A 144 -6.77 20.50 7.22
C ALA A 144 -5.83 19.54 7.97
N ARG A 145 -6.31 18.98 9.10
CA ARG A 145 -5.55 18.08 9.97
C ARG A 145 -6.02 16.64 9.78
N PHE A 146 -5.09 15.70 9.72
CA PHE A 146 -5.38 14.27 9.76
C PHE A 146 -4.56 13.58 10.87
N PRO A 147 -5.12 13.48 12.10
CA PRO A 147 -4.50 12.76 13.21
C PRO A 147 -4.52 11.25 12.97
N ARG A 148 -3.39 10.59 13.23
CA ARG A 148 -3.22 9.14 13.09
C ARG A 148 -3.52 8.45 14.42
N TYR A 149 -4.81 8.22 14.69
CA TYR A 149 -5.31 7.71 15.96
C TYR A 149 -5.00 6.21 16.16
N ASN A 150 -4.37 5.88 17.28
CA ASN A 150 -4.17 4.50 17.71
C ASN A 150 -5.30 3.98 18.62
N ASP A 151 -6.22 4.83 19.06
CA ASP A 151 -7.37 4.38 19.87
C ASP A 151 -8.51 3.83 18.98
N PRO A 152 -8.84 2.53 19.03
CA PRO A 152 -9.86 1.96 18.15
C PRO A 152 -11.27 2.50 18.45
N THR A 153 -11.56 2.98 19.66
CA THR A 153 -12.88 3.57 19.98
C THR A 153 -13.10 4.94 19.34
N VAL A 154 -12.01 5.63 19.01
CA VAL A 154 -12.03 6.86 18.21
C VAL A 154 -12.25 6.50 16.73
N LEU A 155 -11.67 5.40 16.26
CA LEU A 155 -11.83 4.92 14.88
C LEU A 155 -13.26 4.45 14.56
N LEU A 156 -13.98 3.85 15.53
CA LEU A 156 -15.42 3.58 15.41
C LEU A 156 -16.26 4.84 15.08
N LYS A 157 -15.76 6.02 15.49
CA LYS A 157 -16.42 7.32 15.37
C LYS A 157 -15.92 8.10 14.15
N THR A 158 -14.62 8.06 13.83
CA THR A 158 -14.07 8.73 12.64
C THR A 158 -14.33 7.96 11.35
N ARG A 159 -14.47 6.62 11.42
CA ARG A 159 -14.79 5.72 10.30
C ARG A 159 -13.89 5.90 9.07
N THR A 160 -12.66 6.34 9.29
CA THR A 160 -11.73 6.70 8.21
C THR A 160 -10.27 6.57 8.62
N GLY A 161 -9.41 6.21 7.67
CA GLY A 161 -7.97 6.14 7.86
C GLY A 161 -7.26 5.37 6.75
N ARG A 162 -6.09 4.80 7.05
CA ARG A 162 -5.32 3.92 6.15
C ARG A 162 -5.12 2.56 6.82
N CYS A 163 -4.34 1.63 6.24
CA CYS A 163 -4.22 0.26 6.74
C CYS A 163 -3.98 0.13 8.26
N GLY A 164 -3.18 1.03 8.85
CA GLY A 164 -3.00 1.14 10.30
C GLY A 164 -4.31 1.32 11.08
N GLU A 165 -5.13 2.29 10.70
CA GLU A 165 -6.45 2.52 11.31
C GLU A 165 -7.46 1.42 10.96
N TRP A 166 -7.46 0.93 9.71
CA TRP A 166 -8.36 -0.11 9.24
C TRP A 166 -8.18 -1.41 10.05
N ALA A 167 -6.95 -1.93 10.16
CA ALA A 167 -6.65 -3.15 10.91
C ALA A 167 -6.89 -2.97 12.43
N ASN A 168 -6.55 -1.81 12.99
CA ASN A 168 -6.79 -1.47 14.41
C ASN A 168 -8.29 -1.46 14.77
N CYS A 169 -9.11 -0.82 13.94
CA CYS A 169 -10.57 -0.77 14.15
C CYS A 169 -11.22 -2.15 13.91
N PHE A 170 -10.81 -2.85 12.85
CA PHE A 170 -11.35 -4.17 12.50
C PHE A 170 -10.98 -5.25 13.53
N ALA A 171 -9.77 -5.19 14.11
CA ALA A 171 -9.36 -6.09 15.19
C ALA A 171 -10.24 -5.95 16.44
N LEU A 172 -10.58 -4.71 16.85
CA LEU A 172 -11.54 -4.49 17.95
C LEU A 172 -12.91 -5.09 17.61
N ILE A 173 -13.42 -4.84 16.40
CA ILE A 173 -14.73 -5.32 15.94
C ILE A 173 -14.78 -6.86 15.94
N CYS A 174 -13.76 -7.54 15.41
CA CYS A 174 -13.70 -9.00 15.42
C CYS A 174 -13.59 -9.58 16.84
N ARG A 175 -12.78 -8.97 17.72
CA ARG A 175 -12.70 -9.39 19.13
C ARG A 175 -14.02 -9.20 19.87
N ALA A 176 -14.71 -8.09 19.63
CA ALA A 176 -16.04 -7.82 20.17
C ALA A 176 -17.11 -8.80 19.68
N ALA A 177 -17.07 -9.17 18.39
CA ALA A 177 -17.95 -10.18 17.79
C ALA A 177 -17.64 -11.63 18.20
N GLY A 178 -16.59 -11.86 19.01
CA GLY A 178 -16.26 -13.18 19.57
C GLY A 178 -15.30 -14.03 18.72
N PHE A 179 -14.59 -13.44 17.77
CA PHE A 179 -13.51 -14.11 17.04
C PHE A 179 -12.21 -14.15 17.87
N GLU A 180 -11.42 -15.21 17.74
CA GLU A 180 -10.02 -15.19 18.18
C GLU A 180 -9.18 -14.53 17.08
N VAL A 181 -8.43 -13.49 17.44
CA VAL A 181 -7.76 -12.59 16.48
C VAL A 181 -6.30 -12.45 16.88
N ARG A 182 -5.41 -12.37 15.88
CA ARG A 182 -4.10 -11.74 16.00
C ARG A 182 -4.06 -10.46 15.17
N HIS A 183 -3.49 -9.40 15.70
CA HIS A 183 -3.10 -8.24 14.91
C HIS A 183 -1.69 -8.50 14.36
N VAL A 184 -1.50 -8.31 13.05
CA VAL A 184 -0.29 -8.72 12.33
C VAL A 184 0.49 -7.51 11.84
N HIS A 185 1.80 -7.52 12.12
CA HIS A 185 2.70 -6.41 11.88
C HIS A 185 3.79 -6.79 10.90
N ASP A 186 3.69 -6.31 9.66
CA ASP A 186 4.77 -6.37 8.66
C ASP A 186 5.71 -5.16 8.84
N HIS A 187 6.97 -5.45 9.15
CA HIS A 187 8.02 -4.44 9.34
C HIS A 187 8.40 -3.69 8.03
N THR A 188 7.76 -4.02 6.90
CA THR A 188 7.82 -3.28 5.63
C THR A 188 6.60 -2.38 5.37
N ASP A 189 6.03 -1.78 6.44
CA ASP A 189 4.98 -0.75 6.37
C ASP A 189 3.66 -1.26 5.77
N HIS A 190 3.07 -2.28 6.41
CA HIS A 190 1.65 -2.68 6.28
C HIS A 190 1.20 -3.44 7.54
N VAL A 191 -0.12 -3.54 7.77
CA VAL A 191 -0.73 -4.31 8.88
C VAL A 191 -2.09 -4.88 8.46
N TRP A 192 -2.48 -5.99 9.07
CA TRP A 192 -3.75 -6.72 8.84
C TRP A 192 -4.09 -7.58 10.06
N VAL A 193 -5.05 -8.50 9.97
CA VAL A 193 -5.35 -9.46 11.04
C VAL A 193 -5.26 -10.93 10.58
N GLU A 194 -4.94 -11.82 11.49
CA GLU A 194 -5.26 -13.26 11.37
C GLU A 194 -6.47 -13.55 12.26
N VAL A 195 -7.38 -14.40 11.81
CA VAL A 195 -8.52 -14.88 12.59
C VAL A 195 -8.45 -16.40 12.69
N PHE A 196 -8.72 -16.98 13.86
CA PHE A 196 -8.73 -18.43 14.02
C PHE A 196 -10.03 -19.02 13.48
N SER A 197 -9.92 -19.85 12.44
CA SER A 197 -11.03 -20.58 11.85
C SER A 197 -11.16 -21.97 12.50
N SER A 198 -12.40 -22.39 12.68
CA SER A 198 -12.74 -23.76 13.12
C SER A 198 -13.83 -24.40 12.25
N GLY A 199 -14.31 -23.72 11.19
CA GLY A 199 -15.33 -24.19 10.27
C GLY A 199 -14.75 -24.53 8.91
N MET A 200 -14.54 -23.51 8.06
CA MET A 200 -14.07 -23.66 6.69
C MET A 200 -12.62 -24.17 6.61
N MET A 201 -11.75 -23.67 7.49
CA MET A 201 -10.32 -24.03 7.54
C MET A 201 -10.01 -24.61 8.93
N PRO A 202 -10.08 -25.94 9.13
CA PRO A 202 -10.14 -26.53 10.46
C PRO A 202 -8.89 -26.25 11.32
N ASN A 203 -9.11 -25.61 12.47
CA ASN A 203 -8.12 -25.39 13.53
C ASN A 203 -6.86 -24.62 13.05
N ARG A 204 -7.05 -23.58 12.21
CA ARG A 204 -5.95 -22.80 11.59
C ARG A 204 -6.16 -21.30 11.70
N TRP A 205 -5.06 -20.55 11.82
CA TRP A 205 -5.04 -19.10 11.63
C TRP A 205 -5.18 -18.73 10.16
N VAL A 206 -6.18 -17.92 9.84
CA VAL A 206 -6.51 -17.50 8.47
C VAL A 206 -6.22 -16.01 8.31
N HIS A 207 -5.58 -15.64 7.21
CA HIS A 207 -5.34 -14.24 6.85
C HIS A 207 -6.64 -13.50 6.53
N ALA A 208 -6.81 -12.29 7.05
CA ALA A 208 -7.86 -11.36 6.65
C ALA A 208 -7.31 -9.92 6.57
N ASP A 209 -7.28 -9.35 5.37
CA ASP A 209 -6.98 -7.93 5.16
C ASP A 209 -8.28 -7.15 4.91
N PRO A 210 -8.74 -6.32 5.86
CA PRO A 210 -9.96 -5.54 5.70
C PRO A 210 -9.81 -4.40 4.66
N CYS A 211 -8.59 -3.95 4.35
CA CYS A 211 -8.35 -2.87 3.37
C CYS A 211 -8.66 -3.35 1.96
N GLU A 212 -8.25 -4.58 1.65
CA GLU A 212 -8.48 -5.19 0.35
C GLU A 212 -9.78 -6.03 0.33
N ASN A 213 -10.41 -6.32 1.48
CA ASN A 213 -11.45 -7.35 1.66
C ASN A 213 -10.97 -8.70 1.12
N SER A 214 -9.81 -9.15 1.63
CA SER A 214 -9.11 -10.33 1.13
C SER A 214 -8.93 -11.39 2.22
N TYR A 215 -9.63 -12.51 2.06
CA TYR A 215 -9.64 -13.64 2.99
C TYR A 215 -8.79 -14.81 2.46
N ASP A 216 -7.95 -15.37 3.34
CA ASP A 216 -7.03 -16.49 3.08
C ASP A 216 -6.11 -16.33 1.84
N ASN A 217 -5.59 -15.13 1.60
CA ASN A 217 -4.65 -14.85 0.50
C ASN A 217 -3.27 -14.38 1.04
N PRO A 218 -2.56 -15.15 1.88
CA PRO A 218 -1.34 -14.68 2.53
C PRO A 218 -0.18 -14.36 1.56
N LEU A 219 -0.14 -14.90 0.33
CA LEU A 219 0.89 -14.54 -0.65
C LEU A 219 0.60 -13.24 -1.42
N LEU A 220 -0.56 -12.59 -1.18
CA LEU A 220 -0.95 -11.30 -1.77
C LEU A 220 0.18 -10.25 -1.71
N TYR A 221 0.90 -10.19 -0.59
CA TYR A 221 1.93 -9.18 -0.37
C TYR A 221 3.26 -9.48 -1.09
N GLU A 222 3.75 -10.72 -1.07
CA GLU A 222 5.04 -11.05 -1.72
C GLU A 222 4.89 -11.29 -3.23
N VAL A 223 3.76 -11.86 -3.66
CA VAL A 223 3.48 -12.23 -5.05
C VAL A 223 2.72 -11.09 -5.76
N GLY A 224 1.49 -10.79 -5.34
CA GLY A 224 0.65 -9.79 -6.01
C GLY A 224 1.19 -8.36 -5.91
N TRP A 225 1.62 -7.92 -4.73
CA TRP A 225 2.21 -6.60 -4.52
C TRP A 225 3.74 -6.58 -4.65
N GLY A 226 4.38 -7.73 -4.90
CA GLY A 226 5.83 -7.83 -5.06
C GLY A 226 6.68 -7.37 -3.86
N LYS A 227 6.13 -7.22 -2.64
CA LYS A 227 6.83 -6.63 -1.49
C LYS A 227 8.09 -7.41 -1.13
N LYS A 228 9.14 -6.70 -0.69
CA LYS A 228 10.40 -7.31 -0.23
C LYS A 228 10.39 -7.49 1.29
N LEU A 229 9.47 -8.34 1.75
CA LEU A 229 9.15 -8.64 3.15
C LEU A 229 10.38 -8.99 4.01
N THR A 230 10.29 -8.78 5.33
CA THR A 230 11.38 -9.00 6.30
C THR A 230 10.94 -9.74 7.56
N TYR A 231 10.23 -9.07 8.46
CA TYR A 231 9.68 -9.64 9.68
C TYR A 231 8.18 -9.36 9.71
N ILE A 232 7.38 -10.40 9.92
CA ILE A 232 5.93 -10.34 10.05
C ILE A 232 5.56 -11.05 11.34
N ILE A 233 5.17 -10.27 12.34
CA ILE A 233 4.90 -10.76 13.69
C ILE A 233 3.41 -10.62 13.99
N ALA A 234 2.78 -11.72 14.42
CA ALA A 234 1.39 -11.76 14.82
C ALA A 234 1.27 -11.78 16.36
N VAL A 235 0.35 -11.00 16.91
CA VAL A 235 0.15 -10.84 18.36
C VAL A 235 -1.34 -10.93 18.71
N SER A 236 -1.65 -11.66 19.78
CA SER A 236 -3.00 -11.89 20.31
C SER A 236 -3.09 -11.67 21.83
N GLN A 237 -4.20 -12.06 22.45
CA GLN A 237 -4.41 -11.97 23.91
C GLN A 237 -3.42 -12.85 24.70
N ASP A 238 -3.09 -14.03 24.17
CA ASP A 238 -2.41 -15.14 24.86
C ASP A 238 -1.21 -15.71 24.09
N ASP A 239 -0.93 -15.22 22.88
CA ASP A 239 0.16 -15.69 22.05
C ASP A 239 0.82 -14.60 21.18
N ILE A 240 2.10 -14.82 20.85
CA ILE A 240 2.91 -14.07 19.89
C ILE A 240 3.66 -15.08 19.01
N GLN A 241 3.67 -14.88 17.70
CA GLN A 241 4.33 -15.78 16.75
C GLN A 241 4.96 -15.00 15.58
N ASP A 242 6.13 -15.43 15.13
CA ASP A 242 6.65 -15.02 13.82
C ASP A 242 5.94 -15.84 12.74
N VAL A 243 5.14 -15.16 11.92
CA VAL A 243 4.33 -15.78 10.87
C VAL A 243 4.91 -15.51 9.47
N THR A 244 6.12 -14.93 9.38
CA THR A 244 6.76 -14.58 8.10
C THR A 244 6.77 -15.70 7.05
N PRO A 245 6.97 -17.00 7.40
CA PRO A 245 6.86 -18.08 6.42
C PRO A 245 5.48 -18.23 5.76
N ARG A 246 4.38 -17.96 6.47
CA ARG A 246 3.00 -17.99 5.91
C ARG A 246 2.85 -17.01 4.75
N TYR A 247 3.52 -15.86 4.84
CA TYR A 247 3.42 -14.72 3.92
C TYR A 247 4.53 -14.68 2.86
N SER A 248 5.38 -15.70 2.78
CA SER A 248 6.45 -15.80 1.77
C SER A 248 6.31 -17.08 0.95
N LYS A 249 6.50 -16.95 -0.36
CA LYS A 249 6.63 -18.07 -1.30
C LYS A 249 8.01 -18.73 -1.18
N ASP A 250 9.03 -17.95 -0.84
CA ASP A 250 10.41 -18.40 -0.79
C ASP A 250 11.14 -17.77 0.40
N PHE A 251 10.93 -18.37 1.57
CA PHE A 251 11.53 -17.93 2.83
C PHE A 251 13.07 -17.97 2.76
N THR A 252 13.67 -18.86 1.96
CA THR A 252 15.11 -18.93 1.73
C THR A 252 15.64 -17.69 1.00
N LYS A 253 14.92 -17.18 0.00
CA LYS A 253 15.20 -15.87 -0.63
C LYS A 253 14.82 -14.68 0.25
N LEU A 254 14.03 -14.87 1.30
CA LEU A 254 13.66 -13.84 2.28
C LEU A 254 14.72 -13.65 3.37
N LEU A 255 15.26 -14.75 3.92
CA LEU A 255 16.22 -14.76 5.04
C LEU A 255 17.36 -13.73 4.94
N PRO A 256 18.03 -13.49 3.79
CA PRO A 256 19.09 -12.46 3.69
C PRO A 256 18.64 -11.02 4.01
N ARG A 257 17.34 -10.74 4.02
CA ARG A 257 16.75 -9.45 4.39
C ARG A 257 16.46 -9.33 5.89
N ARG A 258 16.49 -10.44 6.64
CA ARG A 258 16.29 -10.50 8.10
C ARG A 258 17.60 -10.26 8.84
N ASN A 259 18.06 -9.01 8.79
CA ASN A 259 19.36 -8.58 9.33
C ASN A 259 19.27 -7.55 10.47
N GLN A 260 18.07 -7.32 11.03
CA GLN A 260 17.88 -6.39 12.15
C GLN A 260 18.30 -7.02 13.47
N VAL A 261 17.91 -8.28 13.69
CA VAL A 261 18.14 -9.08 14.90
C VAL A 261 18.55 -10.51 14.54
N ARG A 262 19.16 -11.25 15.46
CA ARG A 262 19.51 -12.67 15.25
C ARG A 262 18.27 -13.55 15.37
N GLU A 263 18.12 -14.53 14.48
CA GLU A 263 17.00 -15.49 14.52
C GLU A 263 16.93 -16.27 15.84
N THR A 264 18.08 -16.74 16.35
CA THR A 264 18.15 -17.43 17.64
C THR A 264 17.73 -16.54 18.83
N TRP A 265 17.98 -15.22 18.74
CA TRP A 265 17.48 -14.27 19.71
C TRP A 265 15.97 -14.04 19.56
N LEU A 266 15.47 -13.88 18.33
CA LEU A 266 14.05 -13.64 18.07
C LEU A 266 13.16 -14.80 18.55
N VAL A 267 13.56 -16.04 18.27
CA VAL A 267 12.89 -17.25 18.80
C VAL A 267 12.90 -17.24 20.33
N SER A 268 14.04 -16.90 20.95
CA SER A 268 14.16 -16.82 22.42
C SER A 268 13.27 -15.73 23.02
N ALA A 269 13.16 -14.57 22.35
CA ALA A 269 12.30 -13.45 22.75
C ALA A 269 10.80 -13.82 22.62
N ILE A 270 10.41 -14.46 21.52
CA ILE A 270 9.04 -14.94 21.29
C ILE A 270 8.65 -15.96 22.37
N VAL A 271 9.49 -16.96 22.66
CA VAL A 271 9.23 -17.97 23.70
C VAL A 271 9.15 -17.34 25.10
N LYS A 272 10.04 -16.39 25.42
CA LYS A 272 10.01 -15.61 26.67
C LYS A 272 8.68 -14.86 26.83
N ILE A 273 8.26 -14.14 25.79
CA ILE A 273 7.06 -13.30 25.80
C ILE A 273 5.79 -14.17 25.82
N ARG A 274 5.71 -15.24 25.02
CA ARG A 274 4.64 -16.24 25.08
C ARG A 274 4.46 -16.79 26.50
N LYS A 275 5.56 -17.19 27.14
CA LYS A 275 5.51 -17.68 28.54
C LYS A 275 4.96 -16.61 29.51
N GLN A 276 5.22 -15.33 29.27
CA GLN A 276 4.67 -14.22 30.08
C GLN A 276 3.18 -13.99 29.82
N LEU A 277 2.71 -14.10 28.58
CA LEU A 277 1.28 -14.00 28.23
C LEU A 277 0.45 -15.16 28.83
N GLN A 278 1.04 -16.35 28.94
CA GLN A 278 0.33 -17.59 29.31
C GLN A 278 0.37 -17.94 30.81
N VAL A 279 0.95 -17.09 31.67
CA VAL A 279 1.08 -17.34 33.13
C VAL A 279 -0.28 -17.51 33.80
N SER A 280 -1.24 -16.62 33.52
CA SER A 280 -2.56 -16.55 34.17
C SER A 280 -3.62 -17.48 33.56
N LEU A 281 -3.29 -18.24 32.52
CA LEU A 281 -4.24 -19.10 31.83
C LEU A 281 -4.52 -20.40 32.59
N THR A 282 -5.64 -21.04 32.27
CA THR A 282 -5.94 -22.40 32.72
C THR A 282 -5.02 -23.42 32.03
N GLU A 283 -4.83 -24.57 32.65
CA GLU A 283 -4.03 -25.66 32.06
C GLU A 283 -4.65 -26.17 30.75
N SER A 284 -5.98 -26.30 30.70
CA SER A 284 -6.72 -26.67 29.48
C SER A 284 -6.46 -25.69 28.32
N ARG A 285 -6.48 -24.37 28.55
CA ARG A 285 -6.18 -23.38 27.51
C ARG A 285 -4.70 -23.41 27.12
N ARG A 286 -3.77 -23.68 28.03
CA ARG A 286 -2.34 -23.88 27.68
C ARG A 286 -2.14 -25.12 26.80
N ALA A 287 -2.82 -26.23 27.10
CA ALA A 287 -2.75 -27.45 26.29
C ALA A 287 -3.33 -27.22 24.88
N GLU A 288 -4.49 -26.56 24.78
CA GLU A 288 -5.09 -26.15 23.51
C GLU A 288 -4.16 -25.26 22.68
N LEU A 289 -3.61 -24.19 23.28
CA LEU A 289 -2.68 -23.28 22.60
C LEU A 289 -1.39 -23.99 22.16
N LEU A 290 -0.89 -24.95 22.94
CA LEU A 290 0.26 -25.77 22.55
C LEU A 290 -0.05 -26.65 21.34
N GLN A 291 -1.21 -27.32 21.32
CA GLN A 291 -1.65 -28.12 20.17
C GLN A 291 -1.80 -27.28 18.90
N ARG A 292 -2.49 -26.13 18.99
CA ARG A 292 -2.65 -25.17 17.89
C ARG A 292 -1.29 -24.65 17.39
N TRP A 293 -0.37 -24.32 18.31
CA TRP A 293 0.98 -23.87 17.96
C TRP A 293 1.81 -24.94 17.25
N ILE A 294 1.73 -26.21 17.67
CA ILE A 294 2.40 -27.32 16.99
C ILE A 294 1.88 -27.48 15.55
N GLN A 295 0.56 -27.42 15.34
CA GLN A 295 -0.04 -27.47 14.01
C GLN A 295 0.39 -26.28 13.14
N GLU A 296 0.46 -25.08 13.71
CA GLU A 296 0.97 -23.89 13.01
C GLU A 296 2.47 -23.99 12.67
N ILE A 297 3.31 -24.56 13.54
CA ILE A 297 4.72 -24.78 13.20
C ILE A 297 4.86 -25.73 12.00
N VAL A 298 4.01 -26.77 11.89
CA VAL A 298 3.99 -27.65 10.71
C VAL A 298 3.58 -26.88 9.44
N GLU A 299 2.57 -26.00 9.51
CA GLU A 299 2.21 -25.10 8.40
C GLU A 299 3.40 -24.20 8.00
N LEU A 300 4.05 -23.56 8.97
CA LEU A 300 5.11 -22.57 8.75
C LEU A 300 6.45 -23.16 8.26
N VAL A 301 6.74 -24.45 8.51
CA VAL A 301 7.95 -25.12 7.97
C VAL A 301 7.71 -25.88 6.67
N THR A 302 6.46 -26.07 6.26
CA THR A 302 6.13 -26.77 5.01
C THR A 302 6.38 -25.83 3.81
N PRO A 303 7.27 -26.19 2.86
CA PRO A 303 7.57 -25.32 1.72
C PRO A 303 6.37 -25.22 0.77
N LYS A 304 5.95 -23.98 0.47
CA LYS A 304 4.91 -23.70 -0.53
C LYS A 304 5.45 -23.95 -1.95
N GLN A 305 4.70 -24.68 -2.76
CA GLN A 305 5.03 -24.94 -4.16
C GLN A 305 4.58 -23.79 -5.07
N SER A 306 5.07 -23.76 -6.31
CA SER A 306 4.66 -22.75 -7.30
C SER A 306 3.18 -22.80 -7.67
N ASN A 307 2.55 -23.97 -7.48
CA ASN A 307 1.20 -24.28 -7.92
C ASN A 307 0.15 -23.99 -6.83
N ASP A 308 0.59 -23.76 -5.59
CA ASP A 308 -0.27 -23.49 -4.43
C ASP A 308 -0.78 -22.03 -4.39
N ILE A 309 -0.33 -21.20 -5.33
CA ILE A 309 -0.58 -19.75 -5.38
C ILE A 309 -1.91 -19.49 -6.07
N LYS A 310 -2.89 -19.01 -5.30
CA LYS A 310 -4.23 -18.68 -5.81
C LYS A 310 -4.12 -17.49 -6.78
N GLU A 311 -4.99 -17.41 -7.79
CA GLU A 311 -5.04 -16.22 -8.67
C GLU A 311 -5.37 -14.94 -7.87
N SER A 312 -6.15 -15.07 -6.79
CA SER A 312 -6.45 -14.00 -5.83
C SER A 312 -5.21 -13.47 -5.07
N GLU A 313 -4.13 -14.25 -4.97
CA GLU A 313 -2.85 -13.83 -4.36
C GLU A 313 -1.92 -13.11 -5.35
N LYS A 314 -2.27 -13.09 -6.64
CA LYS A 314 -1.51 -12.39 -7.69
C LYS A 314 -2.03 -10.97 -7.97
N ILE A 315 -3.08 -10.55 -7.26
CA ILE A 315 -3.72 -9.24 -7.43
C ILE A 315 -2.82 -8.16 -6.82
N GLY A 316 -2.42 -7.17 -7.63
CA GLY A 316 -1.72 -5.98 -7.17
C GLY A 316 -2.62 -5.07 -6.33
N ARG A 317 -2.02 -4.24 -5.47
CA ARG A 317 -2.73 -3.50 -4.42
C ARG A 317 -3.89 -2.64 -4.95
N GLU A 318 -5.02 -2.65 -4.25
CA GLU A 318 -6.16 -1.77 -4.49
C GLU A 318 -6.10 -0.51 -3.64
N SER A 319 -5.83 -0.64 -2.34
CA SER A 319 -5.89 0.50 -1.40
C SER A 319 -4.80 1.55 -1.62
N GLY A 320 -5.18 2.83 -1.52
CA GLY A 320 -4.29 3.97 -1.72
C GLY A 320 -4.34 4.56 -3.14
N SER A 321 -3.99 5.84 -3.26
CA SER A 321 -3.92 6.51 -4.56
C SER A 321 -2.96 5.81 -5.52
N LEU A 322 -3.31 5.75 -6.81
CA LEU A 322 -2.53 5.01 -7.80
C LEU A 322 -1.07 5.51 -7.88
N ALA A 323 -0.84 6.82 -7.75
CA ALA A 323 0.51 7.38 -7.68
C ALA A 323 1.34 6.86 -6.49
N TRP A 324 0.73 6.62 -5.33
CA TRP A 324 1.39 6.06 -4.15
C TRP A 324 1.67 4.56 -4.31
N ARG A 325 0.73 3.80 -4.86
CA ARG A 325 0.91 2.37 -5.18
C ARG A 325 2.03 2.14 -6.22
N LEU A 326 2.02 2.92 -7.30
CA LEU A 326 3.07 2.95 -8.33
C LEU A 326 4.45 3.29 -7.75
N ALA A 327 4.54 4.31 -6.89
CA ALA A 327 5.81 4.71 -6.27
C ALA A 327 6.43 3.60 -5.40
N ARG A 328 5.60 2.70 -4.85
CA ARG A 328 6.04 1.54 -4.05
C ARG A 328 6.26 0.26 -4.86
N GLN A 329 5.89 0.24 -6.15
CA GLN A 329 5.84 -0.96 -6.99
C GLN A 329 4.88 -2.04 -6.46
N GLU A 330 3.86 -1.63 -5.68
CA GLU A 330 2.81 -2.53 -5.17
C GLU A 330 1.69 -2.77 -6.22
N THR A 331 1.84 -2.20 -7.42
CA THR A 331 1.02 -2.44 -8.62
C THR A 331 1.82 -2.01 -9.87
N ASP A 332 1.65 -2.71 -11.01
CA ASP A 332 2.37 -2.42 -12.27
C ASP A 332 1.80 -1.21 -13.07
N GLY A 333 0.80 -0.52 -12.53
CA GLY A 333 0.15 0.65 -13.13
C GLY A 333 -1.34 0.39 -13.37
N PRO A 334 -1.91 0.70 -14.56
CA PRO A 334 -3.20 0.15 -14.91
C PRO A 334 -3.07 -1.37 -14.86
N SER A 335 -3.94 -2.01 -14.07
CA SER A 335 -3.84 -3.42 -13.76
C SER A 335 -3.74 -4.25 -15.04
N VAL A 336 -2.75 -5.14 -15.10
CA VAL A 336 -2.91 -6.37 -15.90
C VAL A 336 -3.95 -7.20 -15.14
N VAL A 337 -5.21 -6.84 -15.32
CA VAL A 337 -6.36 -7.62 -14.86
C VAL A 337 -6.18 -9.01 -15.46
N PRO A 338 -6.33 -10.11 -14.72
CA PRO A 338 -6.44 -11.42 -15.35
C PRO A 338 -7.52 -11.34 -16.44
N PRO A 339 -7.25 -11.83 -17.66
CA PRO A 339 -8.15 -11.65 -18.80
C PRO A 339 -9.56 -12.08 -18.41
N SER A 340 -10.55 -11.22 -18.64
CA SER A 340 -11.94 -11.49 -18.28
C SER A 340 -12.35 -12.83 -18.87
N GLN A 341 -12.72 -13.78 -18.00
CA GLN A 341 -13.18 -15.11 -18.42
C GLN A 341 -14.30 -14.93 -19.44
N GLU A 342 -14.06 -15.37 -20.68
CA GLU A 342 -14.82 -14.92 -21.85
C GLU A 342 -16.31 -15.26 -21.76
N PHE A 343 -17.11 -14.35 -21.20
CA PHE A 343 -18.52 -14.64 -20.93
C PHE A 343 -19.38 -14.36 -22.15
N THR A 344 -20.09 -15.39 -22.60
CA THR A 344 -21.07 -15.30 -23.69
C THR A 344 -22.46 -15.59 -23.13
N TRP A 345 -23.40 -14.67 -23.34
CA TRP A 345 -24.80 -14.84 -22.95
C TRP A 345 -25.48 -15.82 -23.91
N LYS A 346 -26.20 -16.80 -23.37
CA LYS A 346 -27.04 -17.69 -24.17
C LYS A 346 -28.46 -17.14 -24.29
N ILE A 347 -29.03 -17.24 -25.48
CA ILE A 347 -30.40 -16.88 -25.82
C ILE A 347 -31.10 -18.18 -26.27
N GLY A 348 -31.77 -18.80 -25.31
CA GLY A 348 -32.48 -20.07 -25.43
C GLY A 348 -33.80 -20.09 -24.65
N GLU A 349 -34.51 -21.22 -24.66
CA GLU A 349 -35.89 -21.35 -24.14
C GLU A 349 -36.03 -20.85 -22.68
N ASP A 350 -35.09 -21.16 -21.79
CA ASP A 350 -35.11 -20.73 -20.38
C ASP A 350 -34.98 -19.20 -20.19
N SER A 351 -34.48 -18.49 -21.20
CA SER A 351 -34.05 -17.07 -21.13
C SER A 351 -34.94 -16.11 -21.93
N VAL A 352 -35.75 -16.65 -22.84
CA VAL A 352 -36.63 -15.90 -23.75
C VAL A 352 -38.03 -15.81 -23.13
N VAL A 353 -38.68 -14.67 -23.26
CA VAL A 353 -40.03 -14.41 -22.74
C VAL A 353 -40.82 -13.66 -23.79
N ASP A 354 -41.97 -14.18 -24.21
CA ASP A 354 -42.82 -13.58 -25.23
C ASP A 354 -42.03 -13.19 -26.51
N GLY A 355 -41.18 -14.12 -26.96
CA GLY A 355 -40.27 -13.95 -28.10
C GLY A 355 -39.06 -13.04 -27.87
N THR A 356 -38.85 -12.51 -26.65
CA THR A 356 -37.82 -11.50 -26.34
C THR A 356 -36.88 -11.95 -25.23
N PHE A 357 -35.57 -11.87 -25.47
CA PHE A 357 -34.53 -11.87 -24.44
C PHE A 357 -34.18 -10.43 -24.05
N GLN A 358 -33.99 -10.16 -22.75
CA GLN A 358 -33.61 -8.84 -22.24
C GLN A 358 -32.49 -8.95 -21.21
N LEU A 359 -31.38 -8.24 -21.45
CA LEU A 359 -30.27 -8.04 -20.53
C LEU A 359 -30.23 -6.57 -20.07
N LEU A 360 -30.11 -6.37 -18.76
CA LEU A 360 -29.87 -5.08 -18.11
C LEU A 360 -28.53 -5.13 -17.35
N TYR A 361 -27.85 -3.98 -17.23
CA TYR A 361 -26.76 -3.78 -16.27
C TYR A 361 -26.98 -2.50 -15.47
N ASP A 362 -26.82 -2.63 -14.16
CA ASP A 362 -26.88 -1.53 -13.20
C ASP A 362 -25.48 -1.29 -12.60
N SER A 363 -25.01 -0.04 -12.67
CA SER A 363 -23.68 0.34 -12.19
C SER A 363 -23.63 0.64 -10.69
N GLU A 364 -24.76 0.96 -10.04
CA GLU A 364 -24.83 1.16 -8.59
C GLU A 364 -24.73 -0.20 -7.89
N LEU A 365 -25.58 -1.16 -8.29
CA LEU A 365 -25.62 -2.52 -7.75
C LEU A 365 -24.48 -3.42 -8.26
N ASP A 366 -23.69 -2.95 -9.23
CA ASP A 366 -22.65 -3.68 -9.98
C ASP A 366 -23.16 -5.07 -10.42
N ALA A 367 -24.27 -5.08 -11.15
CA ALA A 367 -25.03 -6.31 -11.41
C ALA A 367 -25.67 -6.34 -12.79
N TYR A 368 -25.68 -7.53 -13.40
CA TYR A 368 -26.49 -7.85 -14.57
C TYR A 368 -27.79 -8.50 -14.13
N ALA A 369 -28.90 -8.05 -14.70
CA ALA A 369 -30.20 -8.68 -14.55
C ALA A 369 -30.71 -9.20 -15.90
N VAL A 370 -31.34 -10.38 -15.88
CA VAL A 370 -32.07 -10.96 -17.01
C VAL A 370 -33.46 -11.27 -16.50
N LYS A 371 -34.50 -10.76 -17.19
CA LYS A 371 -35.94 -10.92 -16.86
C LYS A 371 -36.37 -10.34 -15.49
N ASN A 372 -37.29 -9.37 -15.53
CA ASN A 372 -38.00 -8.78 -14.37
C ASN A 372 -37.12 -8.27 -13.20
N GLY A 373 -35.85 -7.94 -13.44
CA GLY A 373 -34.92 -7.52 -12.38
C GLY A 373 -34.30 -8.67 -11.57
N THR A 374 -34.33 -9.91 -12.06
CA THR A 374 -33.62 -11.04 -11.43
C THR A 374 -32.12 -10.91 -11.68
N ILE A 375 -31.30 -10.85 -10.61
CA ILE A 375 -29.84 -10.77 -10.75
C ILE A 375 -29.30 -12.08 -11.33
N ALA A 376 -28.81 -12.01 -12.57
CA ALA A 376 -28.15 -13.12 -13.24
C ALA A 376 -26.66 -13.20 -12.86
N LYS A 377 -26.01 -12.05 -12.63
CA LYS A 377 -24.60 -11.96 -12.20
C LYS A 377 -24.34 -10.68 -11.39
N ARG A 378 -23.39 -10.74 -10.45
CA ARG A 378 -22.73 -9.56 -9.86
C ARG A 378 -21.33 -9.37 -10.43
N GLY A 379 -20.83 -8.14 -10.41
CA GLY A 379 -19.57 -7.69 -11.00
C GLY A 379 -19.67 -7.50 -12.52
N TRP A 380 -19.49 -6.26 -13.00
CA TRP A 380 -19.58 -5.90 -14.41
C TRP A 380 -18.65 -6.72 -15.32
N ARG A 381 -17.49 -7.16 -14.81
CA ARG A 381 -16.54 -8.03 -15.53
C ARG A 381 -17.11 -9.41 -15.85
N ASN A 382 -18.03 -9.92 -15.03
CA ASN A 382 -18.46 -11.32 -15.08
C ASN A 382 -19.51 -11.60 -16.17
N GLY A 383 -20.10 -10.55 -16.76
CA GLY A 383 -21.02 -10.61 -17.89
C GLY A 383 -20.43 -10.14 -19.21
N VAL A 384 -19.12 -9.90 -19.27
CA VAL A 384 -18.40 -9.35 -20.43
C VAL A 384 -17.63 -10.45 -21.16
N PHE A 385 -17.64 -10.41 -22.49
CA PHE A 385 -16.88 -11.32 -23.34
C PHE A 385 -15.39 -10.94 -23.35
N SER A 386 -15.08 -9.66 -23.54
CA SER A 386 -13.71 -9.16 -23.41
C SER A 386 -13.66 -7.69 -22.96
N SER A 387 -12.64 -7.33 -22.17
CA SER A 387 -12.39 -5.93 -21.79
C SER A 387 -10.91 -5.59 -21.71
N SER A 388 -10.56 -4.34 -22.01
CA SER A 388 -9.20 -3.79 -21.94
C SER A 388 -9.21 -2.38 -21.36
N ASP A 389 -8.32 -2.10 -20.41
CA ASP A 389 -8.10 -0.78 -19.81
C ASP A 389 -9.39 -0.10 -19.25
N VAL A 390 -10.34 -0.86 -18.66
CA VAL A 390 -11.60 -0.34 -18.07
C VAL A 390 -11.75 -0.74 -16.58
N PHE A 391 -12.39 0.14 -15.79
CA PHE A 391 -12.81 -0.11 -14.40
C PHE A 391 -14.17 0.56 -14.04
N ARG A 392 -14.78 0.11 -12.92
CA ARG A 392 -15.92 0.79 -12.26
C ARG A 392 -15.36 1.85 -11.31
N LYS A 393 -15.90 3.07 -11.37
CA LYS A 393 -15.59 4.17 -10.45
C LYS A 393 -16.81 4.50 -9.60
N GLU A 394 -16.55 4.81 -8.33
CA GLU A 394 -17.54 5.25 -7.35
C GLU A 394 -17.04 6.57 -6.73
N GLU A 395 -17.84 7.63 -6.85
CA GLU A 395 -17.56 8.98 -6.36
C GLU A 395 -18.49 9.26 -5.17
N ARG A 396 -18.01 9.01 -3.94
CA ARG A 396 -18.81 9.18 -2.71
C ARG A 396 -19.08 10.65 -2.36
N ASP A 397 -18.29 11.57 -2.90
CA ASP A 397 -18.45 13.02 -2.81
C ASP A 397 -19.52 13.57 -3.77
N TRP A 398 -19.53 13.12 -5.04
CA TRP A 398 -20.56 13.49 -6.02
C TRP A 398 -21.82 12.60 -5.96
N LYS A 399 -21.76 11.51 -5.19
CA LYS A 399 -22.72 10.39 -5.20
C LYS A 399 -22.97 9.89 -6.62
N MET A 400 -21.91 9.55 -7.35
CA MET A 400 -21.97 9.08 -8.74
C MET A 400 -21.26 7.75 -8.92
N VAL A 401 -21.71 6.96 -9.88
CA VAL A 401 -21.14 5.64 -10.20
C VAL A 401 -21.24 5.38 -11.71
N TYR A 402 -20.16 4.84 -12.28
CA TYR A 402 -19.99 4.66 -13.73
C TYR A 402 -18.87 3.67 -14.07
N LEU A 403 -18.79 3.25 -15.34
CA LEU A 403 -17.59 2.62 -15.91
C LEU A 403 -16.78 3.66 -16.70
N ALA A 404 -15.44 3.57 -16.65
CA ALA A 404 -14.54 4.48 -17.37
C ALA A 404 -13.23 3.78 -17.80
N PRO A 405 -12.46 4.38 -18.72
CA PRO A 405 -11.04 4.07 -18.92
C PRO A 405 -10.26 4.06 -17.59
N GLN A 406 -9.24 3.22 -17.48
CA GLN A 406 -8.49 3.04 -16.25
C GLN A 406 -7.55 4.22 -15.92
N GLU A 407 -7.49 4.60 -14.64
CA GLU A 407 -6.61 5.68 -14.16
C GLU A 407 -5.17 5.52 -14.67
N ASN A 408 -4.61 6.58 -15.27
CA ASN A 408 -3.26 6.60 -15.87
C ASN A 408 -2.99 5.58 -17.00
N SER A 409 -4.01 5.04 -17.68
CA SER A 409 -3.81 4.43 -19.00
C SER A 409 -3.15 5.46 -19.93
N LYS A 410 -2.02 5.11 -20.58
CA LYS A 410 -1.55 5.87 -21.76
C LYS A 410 -2.69 5.94 -22.79
N PRO A 411 -2.81 6.99 -23.62
CA PRO A 411 -3.85 7.09 -24.64
C PRO A 411 -3.86 5.83 -25.51
N ARG A 412 -4.86 5.00 -25.23
CA ARG A 412 -5.20 3.70 -25.77
C ARG A 412 -6.71 3.63 -25.68
N ASN A 413 -7.30 2.90 -26.62
CA ASN A 413 -8.72 2.75 -26.69
C ASN A 413 -9.13 1.68 -25.66
N SER A 414 -9.72 2.11 -24.55
CA SER A 414 -10.30 1.21 -23.57
C SER A 414 -11.55 0.57 -24.16
N LYS A 415 -11.73 -0.75 -24.06
CA LYS A 415 -12.82 -1.46 -24.75
C LYS A 415 -13.57 -2.40 -23.82
N ILE A 416 -14.87 -2.53 -24.06
CA ILE A 416 -15.75 -3.53 -23.44
C ILE A 416 -16.53 -4.20 -24.57
N CYS A 417 -16.65 -5.52 -24.55
CA CYS A 417 -17.42 -6.30 -25.52
C CYS A 417 -18.35 -7.28 -24.81
N TRP A 418 -19.63 -7.30 -25.18
CA TRP A 418 -20.62 -8.29 -24.76
C TRP A 418 -20.96 -9.17 -25.96
N LYS A 419 -20.89 -10.51 -25.78
CA LYS A 419 -21.20 -11.49 -26.82
C LYS A 419 -22.43 -12.31 -26.46
N PHE A 420 -23.23 -12.64 -27.48
CA PHE A 420 -24.49 -13.36 -27.37
C PHE A 420 -24.53 -14.52 -28.37
N THR A 421 -25.06 -15.67 -27.95
CA THR A 421 -25.25 -16.87 -28.77
C THR A 421 -26.68 -17.35 -28.67
N LEU A 422 -27.34 -17.56 -29.81
CA LEU A 422 -28.67 -18.17 -29.89
C LEU A 422 -28.57 -19.70 -29.89
N ASP A 423 -29.51 -20.35 -29.21
CA ASP A 423 -29.69 -21.79 -29.33
C ASP A 423 -30.18 -22.18 -30.75
N PRO A 424 -29.98 -23.45 -31.19
CA PRO A 424 -30.20 -23.85 -32.58
C PRO A 424 -31.62 -23.56 -33.11
N GLY A 425 -32.63 -23.59 -32.24
CA GLY A 425 -34.04 -23.37 -32.58
C GLY A 425 -34.49 -21.92 -32.82
N PHE A 426 -33.63 -20.92 -32.66
CA PHE A 426 -34.00 -19.50 -32.77
C PHE A 426 -33.25 -18.75 -33.88
N SER A 427 -33.91 -17.84 -34.60
CA SER A 427 -33.27 -16.81 -35.45
C SER A 427 -33.41 -15.42 -34.82
N ILE A 428 -32.56 -14.47 -35.22
CA ILE A 428 -32.65 -13.08 -34.74
C ILE A 428 -33.69 -12.31 -35.57
N GLU A 429 -34.76 -11.83 -34.92
CA GLU A 429 -35.83 -11.04 -35.54
C GLU A 429 -35.58 -9.54 -35.40
N ASP A 430 -35.05 -9.10 -34.26
CA ASP A 430 -34.65 -7.71 -34.00
C ASP A 430 -33.62 -7.63 -32.85
N VAL A 431 -32.71 -6.66 -32.88
CA VAL A 431 -31.85 -6.29 -31.75
C VAL A 431 -32.03 -4.80 -31.43
N ASN A 432 -32.34 -4.50 -30.18
CA ASN A 432 -32.43 -3.14 -29.65
C ASN A 432 -31.32 -2.93 -28.62
N ILE A 433 -30.61 -1.80 -28.71
CA ILE A 433 -29.47 -1.46 -27.85
C ILE A 433 -29.72 -0.06 -27.29
N SER A 434 -29.73 0.07 -25.96
CA SER A 434 -29.79 1.37 -25.28
C SER A 434 -28.63 1.52 -24.29
N ILE A 435 -27.82 2.56 -24.50
CA ILE A 435 -26.54 2.76 -23.80
C ILE A 435 -26.40 4.23 -23.43
N LYS A 436 -26.15 4.51 -22.15
CA LYS A 436 -25.70 5.85 -21.72
C LYS A 436 -24.19 6.00 -21.83
N TYR A 437 -23.80 7.12 -22.43
CA TYR A 437 -22.47 7.68 -22.34
C TYR A 437 -22.56 9.13 -21.81
N SER A 438 -21.51 9.55 -21.11
CA SER A 438 -21.30 10.93 -20.66
C SER A 438 -19.89 11.36 -21.06
N ILE A 439 -19.77 12.40 -21.89
CA ILE A 439 -18.50 12.98 -22.34
C ILE A 439 -18.41 14.43 -21.87
N PHE A 440 -17.33 14.75 -21.14
CA PHE A 440 -17.16 16.03 -20.45
C PHE A 440 -16.16 16.99 -21.11
N GLN A 441 -15.33 16.52 -22.06
CA GLN A 441 -14.44 17.36 -22.88
C GLN A 441 -14.29 16.78 -24.29
N SER A 442 -14.12 17.65 -25.28
CA SER A 442 -14.09 17.33 -26.72
C SER A 442 -12.87 16.53 -27.19
N ASP A 443 -11.88 16.31 -26.32
CA ASP A 443 -10.70 15.49 -26.57
C ASP A 443 -10.86 14.02 -26.17
N ALA A 444 -11.95 13.67 -25.46
CA ALA A 444 -12.39 12.30 -25.22
C ALA A 444 -13.43 11.87 -26.26
N ARG A 445 -13.52 10.57 -26.56
CA ARG A 445 -14.48 10.00 -27.52
C ARG A 445 -15.12 8.72 -27.02
N PHE A 446 -16.36 8.50 -27.45
CA PHE A 446 -17.09 7.24 -27.32
C PHE A 446 -17.41 6.71 -28.72
N ARG A 447 -17.18 5.41 -28.94
CA ARG A 447 -17.70 4.68 -30.09
C ARG A 447 -18.48 3.44 -29.63
N LEU A 448 -19.61 3.19 -30.29
CA LEU A 448 -20.42 1.97 -30.16
C LEU A 448 -20.36 1.19 -31.47
N GLU A 449 -20.06 -0.11 -31.38
CA GLU A 449 -19.90 -1.02 -32.49
C GLU A 449 -20.80 -2.26 -32.31
N PHE A 450 -21.25 -2.82 -33.43
CA PHE A 450 -22.02 -4.07 -33.48
C PHE A 450 -21.46 -4.98 -34.57
N SER A 451 -21.43 -6.29 -34.32
CA SER A 451 -21.00 -7.29 -35.31
C SER A 451 -21.75 -8.61 -35.13
N THR A 452 -21.73 -9.44 -36.17
CA THR A 452 -22.20 -10.83 -36.12
C THR A 452 -21.24 -11.74 -36.91
N GLU A 453 -21.52 -13.04 -36.97
CA GLU A 453 -20.81 -13.97 -37.88
C GLU A 453 -20.95 -13.63 -39.37
N GLN A 454 -21.99 -12.89 -39.75
CA GLN A 454 -22.34 -12.55 -41.13
C GLN A 454 -22.18 -11.05 -41.44
N LEU A 455 -21.78 -10.25 -40.43
CA LEU A 455 -21.68 -8.80 -40.48
C LEU A 455 -20.38 -8.34 -39.82
N GLU A 456 -19.48 -7.78 -40.63
CA GLU A 456 -18.28 -7.10 -40.14
C GLU A 456 -18.62 -5.95 -39.18
N MET A 457 -17.61 -5.52 -38.41
CA MET A 457 -17.76 -4.61 -37.27
C MET A 457 -18.26 -3.22 -37.70
N LYS A 458 -19.57 -2.98 -37.53
CA LYS A 458 -20.26 -1.75 -37.93
C LYS A 458 -20.31 -0.78 -36.76
N THR A 459 -19.77 0.43 -36.96
CA THR A 459 -19.95 1.52 -36.00
C THR A 459 -21.40 2.00 -36.03
N LEU A 460 -22.08 1.97 -34.88
CA LEU A 460 -23.45 2.49 -34.71
C LEU A 460 -23.45 3.96 -34.27
N LEU A 461 -22.40 4.39 -33.55
CA LEU A 461 -22.18 5.76 -33.10
C LEU A 461 -20.68 6.00 -32.90
N GLU A 462 -20.14 7.13 -33.36
CA GLU A 462 -18.92 7.73 -32.82
C GLU A 462 -19.21 9.19 -32.46
N THR A 463 -18.79 9.65 -31.28
CA THR A 463 -19.01 11.02 -30.81
C THR A 463 -17.94 11.48 -29.81
N ASN A 464 -17.69 12.79 -29.77
CA ASN A 464 -16.86 13.48 -28.79
C ASN A 464 -17.67 14.40 -27.84
N ALA A 465 -19.01 14.29 -27.83
CA ALA A 465 -19.87 15.11 -26.97
C ALA A 465 -21.22 14.46 -26.63
N GLY A 466 -21.69 14.69 -25.39
CA GLY A 466 -23.04 14.40 -24.92
C GLY A 466 -23.09 13.67 -23.56
N ASP A 467 -24.17 13.89 -22.81
CA ASP A 467 -24.56 13.09 -21.64
C ASP A 467 -26.01 12.63 -21.87
N ARG A 468 -26.19 11.46 -22.50
CA ARG A 468 -27.50 10.96 -22.94
C ARG A 468 -27.52 9.45 -23.15
N VAL A 469 -28.72 8.92 -23.26
CA VAL A 469 -28.96 7.58 -23.80
C VAL A 469 -28.87 7.65 -25.33
N PHE A 470 -28.07 6.79 -25.93
CA PHE A 470 -28.23 6.41 -27.34
C PHE A 470 -29.10 5.16 -27.40
N ALA A 471 -30.10 5.16 -28.27
CA ALA A 471 -30.94 4.01 -28.56
C ALA A 471 -30.84 3.69 -30.06
N TRP A 472 -30.68 2.40 -30.37
CA TRP A 472 -30.60 1.89 -31.74
C TRP A 472 -31.43 0.61 -31.87
N ASN A 473 -32.04 0.43 -33.04
CA ASN A 473 -32.88 -0.70 -33.39
C ASN A 473 -32.36 -1.31 -34.70
N SER A 474 -32.28 -2.64 -34.77
CA SER A 474 -31.67 -3.31 -35.91
C SER A 474 -32.45 -3.16 -37.22
N LYS A 475 -33.76 -2.95 -37.14
CA LYS A 475 -34.66 -2.71 -38.29
C LYS A 475 -34.66 -1.27 -38.80
N SER A 476 -33.93 -0.35 -38.16
CA SER A 476 -33.71 1.01 -38.70
C SER A 476 -32.46 1.11 -39.59
N SER A 477 -31.93 -0.02 -40.07
CA SER A 477 -30.79 -0.08 -40.98
C SER A 477 -31.24 0.04 -42.44
N THR A 478 -30.61 0.92 -43.22
CA THR A 478 -30.92 1.15 -44.65
C THR A 478 -30.14 0.24 -45.62
N ASP A 479 -29.36 -0.69 -45.08
CA ASP A 479 -28.57 -1.68 -45.83
C ASP A 479 -29.46 -2.87 -46.23
N SER A 480 -29.59 -3.13 -47.53
CA SER A 480 -30.52 -4.10 -48.12
C SER A 480 -30.27 -5.55 -47.66
N ASP A 481 -29.02 -5.90 -47.36
CA ASP A 481 -28.67 -7.26 -46.96
C ASP A 481 -28.75 -7.46 -45.44
N TRP A 482 -28.81 -6.35 -44.69
CA TRP A 482 -28.64 -6.31 -43.23
C TRP A 482 -29.53 -7.32 -42.50
N HIS A 483 -30.83 -7.31 -42.82
CA HIS A 483 -31.82 -8.18 -42.20
C HIS A 483 -31.50 -9.66 -42.45
N SER A 484 -31.20 -10.03 -43.70
CA SER A 484 -30.93 -11.43 -44.05
C SER A 484 -29.60 -11.93 -43.47
N LYS A 485 -28.60 -11.04 -43.30
CA LYS A 485 -27.34 -11.39 -42.61
C LYS A 485 -27.57 -11.52 -41.10
N LEU A 486 -28.38 -10.67 -40.49
CA LEU A 486 -28.74 -10.73 -39.06
C LEU A 486 -29.55 -12.00 -38.73
N GLU A 487 -30.60 -12.30 -39.50
CA GLU A 487 -31.46 -13.49 -39.36
C GLU A 487 -30.65 -14.81 -39.40
N LYS A 488 -29.65 -14.88 -40.30
CA LYS A 488 -28.74 -16.02 -40.48
C LYS A 488 -27.65 -16.12 -39.41
N SER A 489 -27.47 -15.11 -38.57
CA SER A 489 -26.42 -15.08 -37.55
C SER A 489 -26.85 -15.84 -36.29
N LYS A 490 -25.98 -16.71 -35.77
CA LYS A 490 -26.20 -17.42 -34.50
C LYS A 490 -25.46 -16.79 -33.33
N THR A 491 -24.45 -15.95 -33.59
CA THR A 491 -23.88 -15.04 -32.58
C THR A 491 -23.85 -13.58 -33.03
N PHE A 492 -24.00 -12.67 -32.06
CA PHE A 492 -23.77 -11.24 -32.23
C PHE A 492 -22.93 -10.67 -31.08
N SER A 493 -22.32 -9.50 -31.29
CA SER A 493 -21.54 -8.80 -30.28
C SER A 493 -21.82 -7.30 -30.29
N VAL A 494 -21.80 -6.70 -29.10
CA VAL A 494 -21.93 -5.26 -28.87
C VAL A 494 -20.66 -4.79 -28.18
N ALA A 495 -19.97 -3.81 -28.75
CA ALA A 495 -18.71 -3.30 -28.19
C ALA A 495 -18.74 -1.78 -27.97
N CYS A 496 -18.28 -1.35 -26.80
CA CYS A 496 -18.06 0.04 -26.44
C CYS A 496 -16.57 0.33 -26.41
N GLU A 497 -16.13 1.33 -27.19
CA GLU A 497 -14.77 1.85 -27.19
C GLU A 497 -14.76 3.26 -26.57
N LEU A 498 -13.86 3.45 -25.59
CA LEU A 498 -13.75 4.62 -24.74
C LEU A 498 -12.34 5.19 -24.88
N ILE A 499 -12.24 6.36 -25.51
CA ILE A 499 -10.97 7.04 -25.76
C ILE A 499 -10.82 8.15 -24.72
N SER A 500 -9.91 7.94 -23.77
CA SER A 500 -9.51 8.93 -22.76
C SER A 500 -9.06 10.23 -23.40
N GLY A 501 -9.46 11.37 -22.82
CA GLY A 501 -8.91 12.67 -23.19
C GLY A 501 -7.55 12.94 -22.52
N SER A 502 -7.04 14.14 -22.69
CA SER A 502 -5.74 14.58 -22.17
C SER A 502 -5.73 14.90 -20.66
N GLY A 503 -4.53 14.87 -20.06
CA GLY A 503 -4.28 15.19 -18.66
C GLY A 503 -4.37 13.98 -17.71
N ASN A 504 -3.94 14.17 -16.45
CA ASN A 504 -3.93 13.10 -15.44
C ASN A 504 -5.33 12.51 -15.18
N ASP A 505 -6.35 13.38 -15.23
CA ASP A 505 -7.75 13.02 -15.03
C ASP A 505 -8.46 12.72 -16.37
N GLY A 506 -7.70 12.55 -17.46
CA GLY A 506 -8.22 12.34 -18.81
C GLY A 506 -9.08 11.09 -18.98
N TRP A 507 -8.89 10.10 -18.10
CA TRP A 507 -9.66 8.87 -17.99
C TRP A 507 -11.14 9.12 -17.60
N GLN A 508 -11.42 10.12 -16.76
CA GLN A 508 -12.79 10.37 -16.27
C GLN A 508 -13.65 11.17 -17.27
N LYS A 509 -13.07 11.62 -18.38
CA LYS A 509 -13.71 12.49 -19.37
C LYS A 509 -14.74 11.78 -20.25
N VAL A 510 -14.70 10.44 -20.32
CA VAL A 510 -15.71 9.60 -20.99
C VAL A 510 -16.15 8.49 -20.04
N GLN A 511 -17.46 8.38 -19.80
CA GLN A 511 -18.06 7.50 -18.81
C GLN A 511 -19.23 6.74 -19.42
N LEU A 512 -19.41 5.47 -19.06
CA LEU A 512 -20.61 4.67 -19.38
C LEU A 512 -21.48 4.47 -18.16
N PHE A 513 -22.79 4.37 -18.39
CA PHE A 513 -23.78 3.96 -17.39
C PHE A 513 -23.76 4.84 -16.12
N ARG A 514 -23.48 6.14 -16.33
CA ARG A 514 -23.32 7.13 -15.26
C ARG A 514 -24.66 7.41 -14.58
N GLN A 515 -24.78 7.05 -13.31
CA GLN A 515 -25.95 7.35 -12.49
C GLN A 515 -25.58 7.85 -11.09
N LYS A 516 -26.58 8.36 -10.38
CA LYS A 516 -26.44 8.76 -8.97
C LYS A 516 -26.52 7.53 -8.08
N ILE A 517 -25.76 7.53 -6.98
CA ILE A 517 -25.89 6.56 -5.90
C ILE A 517 -27.12 6.95 -5.06
N THR A 518 -28.11 6.06 -5.02
CA THR A 518 -29.44 6.26 -4.42
C THR A 518 -29.68 5.41 -3.17
N GLY A 519 -28.98 4.29 -3.01
CA GLY A 519 -29.22 3.29 -1.98
C GLY A 519 -30.46 2.42 -2.21
N ALA A 520 -31.07 2.47 -3.40
CA ALA A 520 -32.27 1.71 -3.71
C ALA A 520 -31.95 0.31 -4.25
N ASN A 521 -32.32 -0.74 -3.52
CA ASN A 521 -32.20 -2.15 -3.94
C ASN A 521 -33.18 -2.56 -5.07
N SER A 522 -33.50 -1.65 -6.00
CA SER A 522 -34.50 -1.84 -7.06
C SER A 522 -33.88 -1.77 -8.46
N LEU A 523 -33.73 -2.94 -9.07
CA LEU A 523 -33.34 -3.12 -10.48
C LEU A 523 -34.43 -2.65 -11.48
N LEU A 524 -35.54 -2.09 -10.98
CA LEU A 524 -36.69 -1.62 -11.75
C LEU A 524 -36.85 -0.09 -11.72
N THR A 525 -35.85 0.66 -11.27
CA THR A 525 -35.81 2.09 -11.60
C THR A 525 -35.52 2.26 -13.10
N GLN A 526 -36.15 3.24 -13.75
CA GLN A 526 -35.93 3.55 -15.18
C GLN A 526 -34.52 4.12 -15.48
N ASN A 527 -33.58 3.99 -14.53
CA ASN A 527 -32.20 4.46 -14.59
C ASN A 527 -31.19 3.34 -14.94
N SER A 528 -31.61 2.10 -15.19
CA SER A 528 -30.71 1.03 -15.66
C SER A 528 -30.29 1.27 -17.12
N ILE A 529 -29.29 2.13 -17.36
CA ILE A 529 -28.96 2.66 -18.70
C ILE A 529 -27.97 1.83 -19.54
N PHE A 530 -27.90 0.53 -19.28
CA PHE A 530 -27.48 -0.48 -20.25
C PHE A 530 -28.64 -1.45 -20.45
N LYS A 531 -29.16 -1.54 -21.68
CA LYS A 531 -30.22 -2.46 -22.05
C LYS A 531 -29.93 -3.04 -23.43
N ILE A 532 -29.96 -4.36 -23.53
CA ILE A 532 -29.95 -5.09 -24.80
C ILE A 532 -31.21 -5.96 -24.82
N GLU A 533 -32.01 -5.81 -25.87
CA GLU A 533 -33.17 -6.67 -26.14
C GLU A 533 -32.97 -7.35 -27.49
N CYS A 534 -33.09 -8.67 -27.51
CA CYS A 534 -33.05 -9.47 -28.72
C CYS A 534 -34.41 -10.15 -28.88
N LYS A 535 -35.14 -9.82 -29.94
CA LYS A 535 -36.32 -10.58 -30.36
C LYS A 535 -35.86 -11.75 -31.20
N VAL A 536 -36.44 -12.91 -30.94
CA VAL A 536 -36.11 -14.15 -31.61
C VAL A 536 -37.37 -14.86 -32.10
N ASP A 537 -37.29 -15.36 -33.33
CA ASP A 537 -38.36 -16.17 -33.93
C ASP A 537 -38.02 -17.65 -33.72
N PRO A 538 -38.90 -18.47 -33.12
CA PRO A 538 -38.70 -19.91 -33.04
C PRO A 538 -38.81 -20.54 -34.43
N LEU A 539 -37.68 -20.99 -34.97
CA LEU A 539 -37.57 -21.62 -36.29
C LEU A 539 -38.51 -22.83 -36.40
N ASP A 540 -39.47 -22.75 -37.33
CA ASP A 540 -40.59 -23.68 -37.42
C ASP A 540 -40.14 -25.15 -37.41
N LEU A 541 -40.35 -25.79 -36.26
CA LEU A 541 -39.89 -27.14 -35.94
C LEU A 541 -40.54 -28.22 -36.82
N VAL A 542 -41.57 -27.88 -37.61
CA VAL A 542 -42.15 -28.76 -38.64
C VAL A 542 -41.18 -28.99 -39.80
N ALA A 543 -40.38 -27.99 -40.18
CA ALA A 543 -39.36 -28.13 -41.23
C ALA A 543 -38.17 -28.97 -40.75
N SER A 544 -37.61 -28.61 -39.59
CA SER A 544 -36.43 -29.27 -39.00
C SER A 544 -36.67 -30.77 -38.72
N LYS A 545 -37.87 -31.13 -38.25
CA LYS A 545 -38.26 -32.54 -38.02
C LYS A 545 -38.49 -33.35 -39.31
N ARG A 546 -38.69 -32.70 -40.46
CA ARG A 546 -38.69 -33.37 -41.79
C ARG A 546 -37.27 -33.65 -42.27
N ALA A 547 -36.36 -32.67 -42.15
CA ALA A 547 -34.96 -32.85 -42.52
C ALA A 547 -34.30 -34.01 -41.72
N LEU A 548 -34.51 -34.06 -40.40
CA LEU A 548 -33.94 -35.12 -39.55
C LEU A 548 -34.58 -36.50 -39.79
N LYS A 549 -35.83 -36.58 -40.27
CA LYS A 549 -36.45 -37.85 -40.68
C LYS A 549 -35.91 -38.39 -42.01
N LEU A 550 -35.53 -37.51 -42.93
CA LEU A 550 -34.99 -37.91 -44.24
C LEU A 550 -33.56 -38.45 -44.15
N SER A 551 -32.70 -37.87 -43.32
CA SER A 551 -31.33 -38.38 -43.11
C SER A 551 -31.29 -39.74 -42.39
N ILE A 552 -32.22 -39.98 -41.45
CA ILE A 552 -32.31 -41.26 -40.72
C ILE A 552 -32.80 -42.42 -41.62
N GLN A 553 -33.45 -42.14 -42.76
CA GLN A 553 -33.95 -43.18 -43.67
C GLN A 553 -32.90 -43.77 -44.64
N GLN A 554 -31.66 -43.24 -44.67
CA GLN A 554 -30.62 -43.70 -45.60
C GLN A 554 -29.51 -44.59 -44.99
N VAL A 555 -29.52 -44.82 -43.67
CA VAL A 555 -28.55 -45.72 -42.99
C VAL A 555 -29.10 -47.14 -42.80
N GLY A 556 -30.37 -47.39 -43.14
CA GLY A 556 -31.04 -48.69 -43.00
C GLY A 556 -30.61 -49.80 -43.97
N LYS A 557 -29.58 -49.59 -44.80
CA LYS A 557 -29.04 -50.59 -45.75
C LYS A 557 -27.51 -50.58 -45.74
N ILE A 558 -26.92 -51.36 -44.84
CA ILE A 558 -25.77 -52.30 -45.02
C ILE A 558 -25.40 -52.83 -43.61
N GLN A 559 -26.23 -53.75 -43.09
CA GLN A 559 -25.83 -54.60 -41.96
C GLN A 559 -26.48 -55.99 -42.07
N GLY A 560 -26.31 -56.60 -43.24
CA GLY A 560 -26.84 -57.92 -43.61
C GLY A 560 -25.76 -58.94 -43.95
N MET A 561 -24.55 -58.81 -43.39
CA MET A 561 -23.45 -59.78 -43.54
C MET A 561 -22.47 -59.65 -42.37
N LEU A 562 -22.74 -60.36 -41.27
CA LEU A 562 -21.80 -60.56 -40.16
C LEU A 562 -21.86 -62.00 -39.64
N CYS A 563 -21.06 -62.86 -40.26
CA CYS A 563 -20.65 -64.19 -39.85
C CYS A 563 -19.43 -64.54 -40.74
N ASN A 564 -18.34 -65.16 -40.28
CA ASN A 564 -18.04 -65.79 -38.99
C ASN A 564 -16.49 -65.84 -38.92
N LYS A 565 -15.76 -65.38 -37.88
CA LYS A 565 -15.48 -66.06 -36.59
C LYS A 565 -14.55 -65.18 -35.72
N GLY A 566 -14.47 -65.43 -34.41
CA GLY A 566 -13.31 -65.05 -33.55
C GLY A 566 -12.11 -65.99 -33.77
N LEU A 567 -10.95 -65.90 -33.12
CA LEU A 567 -10.43 -65.20 -31.91
C LEU A 567 -8.96 -64.76 -32.25
N MET A 568 -8.10 -64.09 -31.47
CA MET A 568 -7.90 -63.96 -30.01
C MET A 568 -6.91 -62.80 -29.67
N THR A 569 -6.74 -62.47 -28.38
CA THR A 569 -5.55 -61.81 -27.74
C THR A 569 -4.88 -60.56 -28.37
N LEU A 570 -5.19 -59.39 -27.77
CA LEU A 570 -4.28 -58.45 -27.07
C LEU A 570 -2.93 -57.95 -27.67
N GLN A 571 -2.72 -56.65 -27.42
CA GLN A 571 -1.47 -55.85 -27.36
C GLN A 571 -0.89 -55.22 -28.65
N LEU A 572 -0.24 -54.06 -28.43
CA LEU A 572 0.60 -53.25 -29.33
C LEU A 572 -0.08 -52.58 -30.54
N GLN A 573 -0.63 -51.37 -30.34
CA GLN A 573 -0.66 -50.37 -31.41
C GLN A 573 -0.68 -48.91 -30.92
N GLU A 574 0.48 -48.38 -30.52
CA GLU A 574 0.70 -46.93 -30.46
C GLU A 574 2.17 -46.57 -30.77
N ASP A 575 2.54 -46.60 -32.05
CA ASP A 575 3.67 -45.79 -32.55
C ASP A 575 3.52 -45.51 -34.05
N LYS A 576 3.56 -44.22 -34.43
CA LYS A 576 3.65 -43.74 -35.82
C LYS A 576 4.56 -42.50 -35.94
N SER A 577 5.55 -42.39 -35.04
CA SER A 577 6.44 -41.23 -34.89
C SER A 577 7.80 -41.42 -35.58
N GLU A 578 8.24 -42.67 -35.71
CA GLU A 578 9.63 -43.07 -36.01
C GLU A 578 10.09 -42.91 -37.48
N GLN A 579 9.18 -42.76 -38.45
CA GLN A 579 9.54 -42.84 -39.89
C GLN A 579 9.82 -41.50 -40.59
N TRP A 580 9.48 -40.35 -40.00
CA TRP A 580 9.79 -39.04 -40.58
C TRP A 580 11.26 -38.67 -40.35
N ILE A 581 11.73 -38.74 -39.11
CA ILE A 581 13.04 -38.22 -38.67
C ILE A 581 14.20 -38.87 -39.46
N ARG A 582 14.10 -40.17 -39.74
CA ARG A 582 15.15 -40.94 -40.44
C ARG A 582 15.40 -40.50 -41.89
N LYS A 583 14.53 -39.69 -42.51
CA LYS A 583 14.74 -39.13 -43.86
C LYS A 583 15.47 -37.78 -43.92
N MET A 584 15.59 -37.06 -42.80
CA MET A 584 16.24 -35.73 -42.76
C MET A 584 17.77 -35.77 -42.58
N ALA A 585 18.34 -36.92 -42.23
CA ALA A 585 19.77 -37.03 -41.88
C ALA A 585 20.72 -37.24 -43.09
N GLY A 586 20.22 -37.26 -44.33
CA GLY A 586 20.98 -37.74 -45.50
C GLY A 586 21.78 -36.70 -46.28
N GLN A 587 21.38 -35.41 -46.30
CA GLN A 587 22.00 -34.39 -47.17
C GLN A 587 22.03 -32.99 -46.53
N LEU A 588 22.96 -32.78 -45.59
CA LEU A 588 23.39 -31.44 -45.18
C LEU A 588 24.85 -31.26 -45.55
N SER A 589 25.09 -30.43 -46.59
CA SER A 589 26.44 -30.00 -46.96
C SER A 589 27.13 -29.32 -45.76
N GLY A 590 28.44 -29.56 -45.59
CA GLY A 590 29.20 -28.98 -44.47
C GLY A 590 29.14 -27.45 -44.42
N PHE A 591 28.93 -26.79 -45.56
CA PHE A 591 28.68 -25.35 -45.65
C PHE A 591 27.44 -24.92 -44.84
N THR A 592 26.35 -25.69 -44.89
CA THR A 592 25.11 -25.41 -44.14
C THR A 592 25.35 -25.52 -42.64
N LEU A 593 26.16 -26.48 -42.19
CA LEU A 593 26.53 -26.63 -40.79
C LEU A 593 27.36 -25.44 -40.29
N ILE A 594 28.32 -24.98 -41.11
CA ILE A 594 29.14 -23.78 -40.80
C ILE A 594 28.26 -22.53 -40.66
N LEU A 595 27.28 -22.34 -41.54
CA LEU A 595 26.33 -21.21 -41.45
C LEU A 595 25.47 -21.26 -40.17
N ILE A 596 24.99 -22.45 -39.76
CA ILE A 596 24.23 -22.62 -38.53
C ILE A 596 25.09 -22.30 -37.30
N ILE A 597 26.33 -22.78 -37.27
CA ILE A 597 27.28 -22.49 -36.18
C ILE A 597 27.60 -20.99 -36.12
N ALA A 598 27.91 -20.36 -37.25
CA ALA A 598 28.18 -18.93 -37.33
C ALA A 598 26.98 -18.07 -36.88
N GLY A 599 25.76 -18.42 -37.32
CA GLY A 599 24.52 -17.78 -36.87
C GLY A 599 24.28 -17.93 -35.37
N GLY A 600 24.54 -19.13 -34.82
CA GLY A 600 24.46 -19.38 -33.38
C GLY A 600 25.43 -18.53 -32.55
N PHE A 601 26.69 -18.42 -32.97
CA PHE A 601 27.67 -17.53 -32.33
C PHE A 601 27.29 -16.06 -32.41
N LEU A 602 26.73 -15.60 -33.54
CA LEU A 602 26.31 -14.21 -33.74
C LEU A 602 25.09 -13.87 -32.88
N LEU A 603 24.11 -14.77 -32.79
CA LEU A 603 22.97 -14.67 -31.88
C LEU A 603 23.41 -14.65 -30.41
N PHE A 604 24.34 -15.53 -30.02
CA PHE A 604 24.90 -15.56 -28.67
C PHE A 604 25.63 -14.25 -28.31
N TRP A 605 26.42 -13.70 -29.23
CA TRP A 605 27.09 -12.41 -29.04
C TRP A 605 26.10 -11.24 -28.91
N LEU A 606 25.04 -11.22 -29.72
CA LEU A 606 23.97 -10.22 -29.59
C LEU A 606 23.28 -10.34 -28.23
N LEU A 607 22.91 -11.55 -27.81
CA LEU A 607 22.31 -11.80 -26.48
C LEU A 607 23.25 -11.37 -25.34
N PHE A 608 24.55 -11.64 -25.45
CA PHE A 608 25.55 -11.20 -24.47
C PHE A 608 25.68 -9.67 -24.42
N ILE A 609 25.65 -8.98 -25.57
CA ILE A 609 25.66 -7.51 -25.63
C ILE A 609 24.38 -6.93 -25.03
N PHE A 610 23.20 -7.51 -25.33
CA PHE A 610 21.93 -7.08 -24.74
C PHE A 610 21.89 -7.32 -23.22
N ALA A 611 22.35 -8.48 -22.74
CA ALA A 611 22.48 -8.78 -21.32
C ALA A 611 23.43 -7.79 -20.63
N LYS A 612 24.63 -7.55 -21.19
CA LYS A 612 25.59 -6.57 -20.66
C LYS A 612 25.01 -5.15 -20.61
N ARG A 613 24.26 -4.72 -21.64
CA ARG A 613 23.56 -3.41 -21.66
C ARG A 613 22.38 -3.35 -20.67
N GLN A 614 21.64 -4.43 -20.47
CA GLN A 614 20.62 -4.52 -19.42
C GLN A 614 21.24 -4.46 -18.03
N ILE A 615 22.26 -5.27 -17.73
CA ILE A 615 22.98 -5.28 -16.45
C ILE A 615 23.56 -3.90 -16.13
N MET A 616 24.11 -3.20 -17.12
CA MET A 616 24.63 -1.84 -16.94
C MET A 616 23.51 -0.80 -16.69
N ARG A 617 22.35 -0.92 -17.38
CA ARG A 617 21.15 -0.13 -17.05
C ARG A 617 20.59 -0.48 -15.66
N PHE A 618 20.73 -1.71 -15.21
CA PHE A 618 20.27 -2.18 -13.91
C PHE A 618 21.16 -1.65 -12.79
N THR A 619 22.49 -1.71 -12.91
CA THR A 619 23.43 -1.11 -11.93
C THR A 619 23.29 0.41 -11.84
N LEU A 620 22.98 1.09 -12.94
CA LEU A 620 22.64 2.53 -12.93
C LEU A 620 21.31 2.84 -12.24
N ARG A 621 20.37 1.88 -12.14
CA ARG A 621 19.07 2.06 -11.45
C ARG A 621 19.08 1.56 -10.00
N SER A 622 19.76 0.46 -9.70
CA SER A 622 19.75 -0.21 -8.39
C SER A 622 20.46 0.58 -7.29
N HIS A 623 21.27 1.58 -7.63
CA HIS A 623 22.01 2.39 -6.66
C HIS A 623 21.17 3.47 -5.94
N ARG A 624 19.88 3.63 -6.29
CA ARG A 624 18.96 4.63 -5.71
C ARG A 624 18.25 4.14 -4.45
N GLY A 625 19.02 3.84 -3.40
CA GLY A 625 18.49 3.73 -2.04
C GLY A 625 18.29 5.10 -1.37
N PRO A 626 17.65 5.17 -0.18
CA PRO A 626 17.43 6.42 0.57
C PRO A 626 18.71 7.10 1.08
N HIS A 627 19.89 6.53 0.79
CA HIS A 627 21.21 7.08 1.11
C HIS A 627 22.05 7.34 -0.16
N ALA A 628 21.42 7.48 -1.32
CA ALA A 628 22.10 7.93 -2.54
C ALA A 628 22.73 9.33 -2.31
N PRO A 629 23.99 9.55 -2.71
CA PRO A 629 24.69 10.81 -2.44
C PRO A 629 24.02 11.96 -3.21
N ILE A 630 23.65 13.03 -2.49
CA ILE A 630 22.83 14.11 -3.02
C ILE A 630 23.53 14.76 -4.23
N GLY A 631 22.78 14.93 -5.33
CA GLY A 631 23.32 15.36 -6.62
C GLY A 631 23.90 14.23 -7.50
N LEU A 632 23.65 12.95 -7.20
CA LEU A 632 24.14 11.79 -7.97
C LEU A 632 23.95 11.92 -9.50
N ASP A 633 22.75 12.32 -9.93
CA ASP A 633 22.35 12.47 -11.34
C ASP A 633 22.71 13.85 -11.95
N ALA A 634 23.36 14.75 -11.21
CA ALA A 634 23.72 16.09 -11.68
C ALA A 634 25.08 16.10 -12.43
N LYS A 635 25.24 17.05 -13.37
CA LYS A 635 26.54 17.30 -14.06
C LYS A 635 27.68 17.45 -13.04
N LYS A 636 28.90 16.98 -13.37
CA LYS A 636 30.08 16.97 -12.46
C LYS A 636 30.40 18.32 -11.79
N SER A 637 30.03 19.45 -12.40
CA SER A 637 30.11 20.79 -11.79
C SER A 637 29.03 21.01 -10.73
N LEU A 638 27.76 20.86 -11.12
CA LEU A 638 26.61 21.06 -10.23
C LEU A 638 26.61 20.09 -9.04
N ARG A 639 27.02 18.84 -9.22
CA ARG A 639 27.19 17.87 -8.12
C ARG A 639 28.25 18.32 -7.09
N ARG A 640 29.35 18.95 -7.53
CA ARG A 640 30.36 19.53 -6.63
C ARG A 640 29.80 20.71 -5.85
N GLU A 641 29.04 21.60 -6.51
CA GLU A 641 28.41 22.75 -5.84
C GLU A 641 27.33 22.34 -4.83
N ILE A 642 26.50 21.34 -5.17
CA ILE A 642 25.51 20.73 -4.26
C ILE A 642 26.21 20.19 -3.00
N LEU A 643 27.26 19.39 -3.16
CA LEU A 643 28.01 18.85 -2.03
C LEU A 643 28.70 19.95 -1.22
N ARG A 644 29.29 20.97 -1.87
CA ARG A 644 29.89 22.14 -1.18
C ARG A 644 28.89 22.90 -0.32
N ARG A 645 27.65 23.07 -0.78
CA ARG A 645 26.57 23.71 0.01
C ARG A 645 26.11 22.81 1.16
N ILE A 646 26.00 21.50 0.95
CA ILE A 646 25.64 20.54 2.01
C ILE A 646 26.73 20.46 3.09
N GLU A 647 28.01 20.51 2.72
CA GLU A 647 29.13 20.64 3.66
C GLU A 647 29.21 22.01 4.36
N ALA A 648 28.45 23.00 3.89
CA ALA A 648 28.27 24.29 4.56
C ALA A 648 27.08 24.30 5.53
N LEU A 649 26.02 23.50 5.33
CA LEU A 649 24.85 23.47 6.21
C LEU A 649 25.20 23.30 7.71
N PRO A 650 26.12 22.40 8.13
CA PRO A 650 26.48 22.26 9.55
C PRO A 650 27.30 23.43 10.13
N LYS A 651 27.66 24.43 9.30
CA LYS A 651 28.29 25.69 9.73
C LYS A 651 27.24 26.77 9.98
N ILE A 652 25.98 26.54 9.55
CA ILE A 652 24.83 27.42 9.74
C ILE A 652 24.13 27.02 11.04
N THR A 653 24.73 27.39 12.17
CA THR A 653 24.10 27.27 13.50
C THR A 653 23.61 28.62 13.97
N TYR A 654 22.29 28.78 14.02
CA TYR A 654 21.60 29.92 14.60
C TYR A 654 20.66 29.43 15.69
N GLU A 655 20.81 29.98 16.90
CA GLU A 655 19.88 29.74 18.01
C GLU A 655 19.07 31.03 18.20
N PRO A 656 17.73 31.01 18.06
CA PRO A 656 16.89 32.21 18.13
C PRO A 656 16.92 32.85 19.53
N HIS A 657 16.46 34.09 19.64
CA HIS A 657 16.04 34.63 20.94
C HIS A 657 14.57 34.20 21.12
N VAL A 658 14.22 33.63 22.27
CA VAL A 658 12.95 32.90 22.44
C VAL A 658 11.85 33.82 22.99
N LEU A 659 12.19 34.64 23.99
CA LEU A 659 11.41 35.82 24.38
C LEU A 659 11.69 37.00 23.44
N ARG A 660 10.72 37.90 23.33
CA ARG A 660 10.90 39.27 22.84
C ARG A 660 11.07 40.22 24.04
N ASP A 661 11.79 41.32 23.86
CA ASP A 661 12.09 42.26 24.95
C ASP A 661 10.84 42.88 25.58
N ASP A 662 9.81 43.17 24.77
CA ASP A 662 8.51 43.70 25.24
C ASP A 662 7.71 42.70 26.10
N VAL A 663 7.80 41.41 25.75
CA VAL A 663 7.19 40.32 26.52
C VAL A 663 7.98 40.06 27.81
N ASP A 664 9.32 40.10 27.74
CA ASP A 664 10.19 39.87 28.89
C ASP A 664 10.07 40.99 29.94
N GLN A 665 10.06 42.26 29.50
CA GLN A 665 9.85 43.41 30.37
C GLN A 665 8.49 43.36 31.08
N LYS A 666 7.42 42.93 30.38
CA LYS A 666 6.08 42.78 30.95
C LYS A 666 6.02 41.73 32.06
N PHE A 667 6.66 40.57 31.87
CA PHE A 667 6.58 39.47 32.84
C PHE A 667 7.69 39.48 33.90
N SER A 668 8.74 40.29 33.72
CA SER A 668 9.79 40.51 34.74
C SER A 668 9.35 41.36 35.93
N GLN A 669 8.18 42.01 35.87
CA GLN A 669 7.63 42.80 36.98
C GLN A 669 7.23 41.90 38.17
N GLU A 670 7.38 42.42 39.39
CA GLU A 670 6.92 41.77 40.61
C GLU A 670 5.38 41.74 40.64
N GLY A 671 4.80 40.66 41.18
CA GLY A 671 3.36 40.40 41.13
C GLY A 671 2.79 39.97 39.75
N ALA A 672 3.52 40.15 38.64
CA ALA A 672 3.01 39.79 37.31
C ALA A 672 2.86 38.27 37.12
N THR A 673 1.64 37.82 36.79
CA THR A 673 1.30 36.41 36.51
C THR A 673 2.04 35.90 35.26
N LYS A 674 2.95 34.94 35.44
CA LYS A 674 3.83 34.42 34.40
C LYS A 674 3.21 33.22 33.68
N PRO A 675 3.23 33.16 32.33
CA PRO A 675 2.85 31.95 31.59
C PRO A 675 3.70 30.74 31.97
N CYS A 676 3.14 29.54 31.93
CA CYS A 676 3.79 28.28 32.37
C CYS A 676 5.10 27.92 31.62
N HIS A 677 5.36 28.56 30.47
CA HIS A 677 6.56 28.39 29.66
C HIS A 677 7.59 29.54 29.81
N TYR A 678 7.25 30.63 30.50
CA TYR A 678 8.10 31.82 30.61
C TYR A 678 9.51 31.50 31.12
N HIS A 679 9.60 30.76 32.23
CA HIS A 679 10.87 30.36 32.85
C HIS A 679 11.76 29.49 31.95
N ARG A 680 11.17 28.70 31.03
CA ARG A 680 11.92 27.92 30.03
C ARG A 680 12.55 28.81 28.98
N MET A 681 11.75 29.70 28.39
CA MET A 681 12.21 30.62 27.34
C MET A 681 13.30 31.52 27.91
N LYS A 682 13.08 32.06 29.11
CA LYS A 682 14.05 32.86 29.87
C LYS A 682 15.35 32.10 30.13
N ALA A 683 15.31 30.85 30.62
CA ALA A 683 16.52 30.06 30.85
C ALA A 683 17.34 29.79 29.58
N VAL A 684 16.67 29.54 28.44
CA VAL A 684 17.34 29.36 27.15
C VAL A 684 18.03 30.65 26.70
N ASP A 685 17.35 31.80 26.85
CA ASP A 685 17.89 33.12 26.48
C ASP A 685 18.99 33.60 27.43
N ASP A 686 18.89 33.35 28.74
CA ASP A 686 19.93 33.72 29.72
C ASP A 686 21.24 32.94 29.53
N ALA A 687 21.15 31.66 29.12
CA ALA A 687 22.32 30.87 28.72
C ALA A 687 22.96 31.37 27.41
N LYS A 688 22.14 31.77 26.43
CA LYS A 688 22.60 32.42 25.20
C LYS A 688 23.26 33.77 25.49
N ASN A 689 22.71 34.54 26.42
CA ASN A 689 23.28 35.81 26.88
C ASN A 689 24.59 35.62 27.65
N LEU A 690 24.77 34.50 28.38
CA LEU A 690 26.07 34.10 28.93
C LEU A 690 27.09 33.84 27.79
N GLU A 691 26.73 33.05 26.78
CA GLU A 691 27.61 32.80 25.62
C GLU A 691 27.98 34.09 24.86
N ILE A 692 27.02 35.00 24.65
CA ILE A 692 27.27 36.33 24.08
C ILE A 692 28.22 37.15 24.96
N SER A 693 28.11 37.08 26.30
CA SER A 693 29.03 37.79 27.21
C SER A 693 30.47 37.25 27.14
N MET A 694 30.63 35.94 26.93
CA MET A 694 31.94 35.28 26.73
C MET A 694 32.58 35.74 25.41
N LEU A 695 31.79 35.80 24.33
CA LEU A 695 32.24 36.32 23.03
C LEU A 695 32.65 37.80 23.10
N LYS A 696 31.89 38.64 23.81
CA LYS A 696 32.23 40.06 24.05
C LYS A 696 33.57 40.22 24.79
N ARG A 697 33.96 39.26 25.65
CA ARG A 697 35.26 39.20 26.32
C ARG A 697 36.38 38.53 25.50
N LYS A 698 36.17 38.29 24.20
CA LYS A 698 37.14 37.63 23.29
C LYS A 698 37.57 36.23 23.74
N LEU A 699 36.72 35.53 24.50
CA LEU A 699 36.89 34.09 24.75
C LEU A 699 36.62 33.30 23.46
N SER A 700 37.10 32.05 23.38
CA SER A 700 36.92 31.20 22.20
C SER A 700 35.44 31.08 21.84
N LYS A 701 35.11 31.02 20.54
CA LYS A 701 33.74 30.83 20.07
C LYS A 701 33.39 29.34 19.99
N ARG A 702 32.22 28.94 20.50
CA ARG A 702 31.68 27.58 20.39
C ARG A 702 31.62 27.15 18.93
N HIS A 703 32.13 25.96 18.63
CA HIS A 703 32.01 25.43 17.27
C HIS A 703 30.58 24.92 17.02
N SER A 704 30.07 25.04 15.79
CA SER A 704 28.74 24.56 15.35
C SER A 704 28.43 23.06 15.58
N PHE A 705 29.40 22.26 16.02
CA PHE A 705 29.23 20.83 16.36
C PHE A 705 29.43 20.55 17.87
N GLU A 706 29.72 21.58 18.66
CA GLU A 706 30.12 21.47 20.05
C GLU A 706 28.92 21.69 20.97
N SER A 707 28.71 20.77 21.93
CA SER A 707 27.65 20.93 22.91
C SER A 707 27.96 22.10 23.85
N LEU A 708 26.92 22.77 24.36
CA LEU A 708 27.09 23.86 25.33
C LEU A 708 27.88 23.39 26.56
N ARG A 709 27.64 22.15 27.02
CA ARG A 709 28.38 21.50 28.10
C ARG A 709 29.85 21.30 27.77
N SER A 710 30.20 20.79 26.58
CA SER A 710 31.60 20.64 26.14
C SER A 710 32.34 21.98 26.13
N TYR A 711 31.71 22.99 25.53
CA TYR A 711 32.24 24.35 25.38
C TYR A 711 32.47 25.03 26.74
N PHE A 712 31.47 24.99 27.63
CA PHE A 712 31.60 25.55 28.97
C PHE A 712 32.57 24.76 29.85
N ILE A 713 32.68 23.44 29.69
CA ILE A 713 33.70 22.65 30.40
C ILE A 713 35.10 23.11 30.00
N VAL A 714 35.38 23.31 28.71
CA VAL A 714 36.71 23.74 28.23
C VAL A 714 37.08 25.15 28.71
N ILE A 715 36.13 26.07 28.83
CA ILE A 715 36.41 27.49 29.13
C ILE A 715 36.26 27.85 30.60
N LEU A 716 35.28 27.28 31.32
CA LEU A 716 34.89 27.71 32.67
C LEU A 716 35.50 26.85 33.79
N THR A 717 35.84 25.58 33.54
CA THR A 717 36.46 24.73 34.58
C THR A 717 37.81 25.20 35.14
N PRO A 718 38.62 26.03 34.44
CA PRO A 718 39.78 26.67 35.05
C PRO A 718 39.46 27.67 36.17
N GLN A 719 38.18 27.99 36.43
CA GLN A 719 37.72 28.95 37.44
C GLN A 719 36.48 28.48 38.23
N VAL A 720 35.85 27.35 37.87
CA VAL A 720 34.61 26.84 38.47
C VAL A 720 34.70 25.32 38.62
N ASP A 721 34.17 24.75 39.71
CA ASP A 721 34.00 23.30 39.82
C ASP A 721 33.20 22.76 38.60
N PRO A 722 33.71 21.75 37.86
CA PRO A 722 32.98 21.10 36.78
C PRO A 722 31.54 20.72 37.13
N ARG A 723 31.25 20.35 38.39
CA ARG A 723 29.91 20.00 38.88
C ARG A 723 28.89 21.13 38.66
N VAL A 724 29.29 22.39 38.88
CA VAL A 724 28.44 23.58 38.65
C VAL A 724 28.13 23.74 37.17
N VAL A 725 29.14 23.51 36.30
CA VAL A 725 28.97 23.55 34.84
C VAL A 725 28.05 22.42 34.36
N HIS A 726 28.21 21.20 34.89
CA HIS A 726 27.33 20.08 34.62
C HIS A 726 25.88 20.39 35.04
N GLN A 727 25.64 20.75 36.30
CA GLN A 727 24.30 21.09 36.82
C GLN A 727 23.63 22.24 36.05
N PHE A 728 24.38 23.27 35.66
CA PHE A 728 23.87 24.35 34.83
C PHE A 728 23.39 23.82 33.46
N CYS A 729 24.20 22.98 32.81
CA CYS A 729 23.84 22.39 31.53
C CYS A 729 22.69 21.37 31.65
N ASP A 730 22.57 20.66 32.77
CA ASP A 730 21.46 19.74 33.03
C ASP A 730 20.12 20.50 33.17
N LEU A 731 20.12 21.62 33.90
CA LEU A 731 18.94 22.52 33.99
C LEU A 731 18.62 23.22 32.66
N TYR A 732 19.63 23.61 31.89
CA TYR A 732 19.45 24.16 30.54
C TYR A 732 18.83 23.13 29.58
N GLU A 733 19.30 21.88 29.59
CA GLU A 733 18.73 20.80 28.78
C GLU A 733 17.33 20.40 29.28
N ALA A 734 17.03 20.54 30.57
CA ALA A 734 15.67 20.43 31.09
C ALA A 734 14.75 21.53 30.53
N ALA A 735 15.19 22.79 30.60
CA ALA A 735 14.47 23.94 30.05
C ALA A 735 14.25 23.87 28.52
N ARG A 736 15.18 23.24 27.78
CA ARG A 736 15.17 23.17 26.31
C ARG A 736 14.53 21.90 25.72
N TYR A 737 14.61 20.75 26.38
CA TYR A 737 14.26 19.45 25.79
C TYR A 737 13.40 18.51 26.65
N ASN A 738 13.38 18.65 27.98
CA ASN A 738 12.65 17.74 28.88
C ASN A 738 11.15 18.10 28.92
N PRO A 739 10.20 17.14 28.86
CA PRO A 739 8.76 17.44 28.90
C PRO A 739 8.16 17.73 30.29
N LYS A 740 8.87 17.51 31.40
CA LYS A 740 8.38 17.85 32.75
C LYS A 740 8.15 19.37 32.90
N PRO A 741 7.36 19.86 33.86
CA PRO A 741 7.38 21.29 34.21
C PRO A 741 8.80 21.81 34.49
N PHE A 742 9.02 23.10 34.22
CA PHE A 742 10.22 23.85 34.57
C PHE A 742 9.72 25.25 34.93
N GLY A 743 9.51 25.48 36.22
CA GLY A 743 8.85 26.65 36.77
C GLY A 743 9.84 27.60 37.44
N GLU A 744 9.35 28.28 38.49
CA GLU A 744 10.13 29.29 39.18
C GLU A 744 11.26 28.69 40.04
N GLU A 745 11.09 27.48 40.59
CA GLU A 745 12.09 26.82 41.44
C GLU A 745 13.31 26.35 40.65
N GLU A 746 13.09 25.64 39.53
CA GLU A 746 14.17 25.21 38.64
C GLU A 746 14.86 26.43 37.99
N TYR A 747 14.11 27.49 37.71
CA TYR A 747 14.67 28.75 37.23
C TYR A 747 15.47 29.52 38.30
N LYS A 748 15.06 29.49 39.57
CA LYS A 748 15.83 30.03 40.70
C LYS A 748 17.16 29.29 40.87
N ALA A 749 17.14 27.95 40.83
CA ALA A 749 18.34 27.12 40.86
C ALA A 749 19.27 27.40 39.66
N PHE A 750 18.72 27.44 38.45
CA PHE A 750 19.44 27.81 37.23
C PHE A 750 20.08 29.20 37.32
N THR A 751 19.34 30.19 37.83
CA THR A 751 19.81 31.58 38.02
C THR A 751 20.93 31.69 39.05
N LEU A 752 20.93 30.85 40.09
CA LEU A 752 22.01 30.79 41.08
C LEU A 752 23.32 30.28 40.45
N LEU A 753 23.26 29.19 39.67
CA LEU A 753 24.42 28.68 38.94
C LEU A 753 24.89 29.66 37.85
N LEU A 754 23.95 30.29 37.13
CA LEU A 754 24.21 31.33 36.14
C LEU A 754 25.01 32.51 36.72
N LYS A 755 24.68 32.95 37.94
CA LYS A 755 25.44 34.01 38.64
C LYS A 755 26.90 33.59 38.88
N GLN A 756 27.14 32.35 39.32
CA GLN A 756 28.49 31.81 39.53
C GLN A 756 29.29 31.74 38.22
N LEU A 757 28.67 31.25 37.13
CA LEU A 757 29.30 31.23 35.81
C LEU A 757 29.60 32.65 35.29
N ARG A 758 28.68 33.61 35.50
CA ARG A 758 28.90 35.03 35.14
C ARG A 758 30.09 35.64 35.91
N SER A 759 30.25 35.37 37.20
CA SER A 759 31.44 35.83 37.95
C SER A 759 32.74 35.22 37.43
N ALA A 760 32.76 33.93 37.05
CA ALA A 760 33.95 33.30 36.49
C ALA A 760 34.31 33.83 35.09
N VAL A 761 33.31 34.14 34.26
CA VAL A 761 33.53 34.83 32.98
C VAL A 761 34.15 36.22 33.19
N ILE A 762 33.91 36.88 34.32
CA ILE A 762 34.51 38.17 34.67
C ILE A 762 35.97 38.04 35.13
N THR A 763 36.38 36.94 35.77
CA THR A 763 37.79 36.71 36.16
C THR A 763 38.65 36.16 35.02
N LEU A 764 38.06 35.45 34.05
CA LEU A 764 38.77 34.89 32.89
C LEU A 764 39.41 35.97 32.01
N GLN A 765 40.73 35.86 31.83
CA GLN A 765 41.51 36.60 30.83
C GLN A 765 41.58 35.82 29.51
N PRO A 766 41.56 36.48 28.34
CA PRO A 766 41.65 35.82 27.03
C PRO A 766 43.05 35.24 26.79
N LYS A 767 43.22 33.93 26.99
CA LYS A 767 44.50 33.23 26.78
C LYS A 767 44.87 33.15 25.28
N SER A 768 46.07 33.61 24.96
CA SER A 768 46.64 33.55 23.61
C SER A 768 47.12 32.14 23.24
N SER A 769 46.25 31.37 22.55
CA SER A 769 46.52 30.03 21.99
C SER A 769 46.71 28.89 22.99
N ILE A 770 46.22 27.69 22.65
CA ILE A 770 47.00 26.42 22.68
C ILE A 770 46.19 25.23 22.12
N ARG A 771 46.84 24.51 21.18
CA ARG A 771 46.69 23.09 20.75
C ARG A 771 45.31 22.41 20.68
N SER A 772 45.01 21.92 19.48
CA SER A 772 44.11 20.78 19.22
C SER A 772 44.52 19.51 19.98
N PRO A 773 43.60 18.58 20.29
CA PRO A 773 43.93 17.29 20.88
C PRO A 773 44.91 16.48 20.02
N ALA A 774 45.92 15.90 20.65
CA ALA A 774 46.98 15.15 19.97
C ALA A 774 46.51 13.77 19.49
N LYS A 775 47.09 13.29 18.37
CA LYS A 775 46.99 11.88 17.96
C LYS A 775 47.97 11.04 18.76
N THR A 776 47.48 10.24 19.70
CA THR A 776 48.28 9.12 20.25
C THR A 776 48.50 8.08 19.14
N LYS A 777 49.76 7.73 18.90
CA LYS A 777 50.10 6.50 18.15
C LYS A 777 49.88 5.30 19.06
N ALA A 778 49.55 4.14 18.48
CA ALA A 778 49.57 2.89 19.21
C ALA A 778 51.01 2.38 19.35
N SER A 779 51.36 1.89 20.53
CA SER A 779 52.50 1.00 20.79
C SER A 779 52.08 -0.04 21.83
N SER A 780 52.55 -1.27 21.69
CA SER A 780 52.01 -2.45 22.37
C SER A 780 52.70 -2.75 23.71
N SER A 781 51.93 -2.90 24.78
CA SER A 781 52.23 -3.82 25.90
C SER A 781 51.04 -3.94 26.86
N ALA A 782 51.06 -5.02 27.64
CA ALA A 782 50.25 -5.34 28.82
C ALA A 782 51.21 -6.04 29.82
N PRO A 783 50.85 -6.40 31.08
CA PRO A 783 49.51 -6.47 31.69
C PRO A 783 49.41 -6.01 33.17
N GLN A 784 48.29 -6.37 33.82
CA GLN A 784 48.07 -6.67 35.27
C GLN A 784 47.39 -5.66 36.24
N SER A 785 46.28 -6.19 36.80
CA SER A 785 45.84 -6.21 38.22
C SER A 785 45.02 -5.08 38.89
N SER A 786 44.00 -5.54 39.64
CA SER A 786 43.23 -4.90 40.76
C SER A 786 42.45 -3.58 40.55
N SER A 787 41.31 -3.32 41.20
CA SER A 787 40.31 -4.20 41.88
C SER A 787 39.05 -3.40 42.29
N ASN A 788 37.87 -4.03 42.19
CA ASN A 788 36.59 -3.77 42.90
C ASN A 788 35.80 -2.45 42.69
N ASP A 789 34.52 -2.62 42.32
CA ASP A 789 33.25 -2.01 42.83
C ASP A 789 33.10 -0.45 42.95
N ASP A 790 31.92 0.18 42.80
CA ASP A 790 30.52 -0.28 42.90
C ASP A 790 29.50 0.65 42.16
N LYS A 791 28.25 0.18 41.96
CA LYS A 791 26.95 0.89 41.75
C LYS A 791 26.77 2.08 40.78
N SER A 792 26.11 1.76 39.67
CA SER A 792 24.87 2.37 39.13
C SER A 792 24.72 3.89 38.88
N SER A 793 24.58 4.27 37.60
CA SER A 793 23.32 4.82 37.04
C SER A 793 23.47 5.02 35.52
N ALA A 794 22.37 5.00 34.75
CA ALA A 794 22.40 5.01 33.28
C ALA A 794 21.61 6.18 32.67
N SER A 795 22.21 6.87 31.70
CA SER A 795 21.58 7.89 30.87
C SER A 795 21.75 7.56 29.37
N LEU A 796 20.81 7.99 28.53
CA LEU A 796 20.73 7.56 27.12
C LEU A 796 21.65 8.41 26.23
N SER A 797 22.41 7.75 25.35
CA SER A 797 23.21 8.39 24.30
C SER A 797 22.71 8.01 22.89
N VAL A 798 22.57 9.02 22.02
CA VAL A 798 22.14 8.83 20.62
C VAL A 798 23.37 8.56 19.73
N PRO A 799 23.33 7.62 18.75
CA PRO A 799 24.52 7.28 17.96
C PRO A 799 24.97 8.37 17.00
N TYR A 800 26.26 8.71 17.02
CA TYR A 800 26.89 9.70 16.14
C TYR A 800 27.36 9.08 14.81
N ILE A 801 27.24 9.81 13.70
CA ILE A 801 27.58 9.29 12.36
C ILE A 801 29.10 9.06 12.21
N ARG A 802 29.47 7.84 11.81
CA ARG A 802 30.86 7.39 11.69
C ARG A 802 31.53 7.97 10.43
N ARG A 803 32.52 8.85 10.60
CA ARG A 803 33.30 9.46 9.51
C ARG A 803 34.09 8.39 8.74
N LEU A 804 33.78 8.20 7.45
CA LEU A 804 34.57 7.34 6.55
C LEU A 804 35.99 7.89 6.35
N SER A 805 36.96 6.99 6.23
CA SER A 805 38.38 7.32 6.09
C SER A 805 38.76 7.70 4.66
N LYS A 806 39.66 8.68 4.50
CA LYS A 806 40.27 9.03 3.20
C LYS A 806 41.19 7.89 2.71
N LYS A 807 40.73 7.07 1.75
CA LYS A 807 41.65 6.37 0.84
C LYS A 807 42.15 7.37 -0.21
N LYS A 808 43.46 7.37 -0.47
CA LYS A 808 44.03 8.04 -1.65
C LYS A 808 43.43 7.40 -2.91
N TRP A 809 43.12 8.22 -3.90
CA TRP A 809 43.11 7.84 -5.30
C TRP A 809 44.31 8.54 -5.94
N ASN A 810 45.16 7.79 -6.62
CA ASN A 810 46.29 8.36 -7.35
C ASN A 810 45.82 8.94 -8.69
N THR A 811 46.56 9.91 -9.19
CA THR A 811 46.36 10.57 -10.49
C THR A 811 46.94 9.74 -11.63
N ALA A 812 46.14 9.54 -12.69
CA ALA A 812 46.61 9.25 -14.04
C ALA A 812 45.47 9.64 -15.01
N ASP A 813 45.62 10.82 -15.61
CA ASP A 813 45.42 11.12 -17.04
C ASP A 813 45.37 12.66 -17.17
N SER A 814 46.08 13.17 -18.17
CA SER A 814 46.43 14.59 -18.35
C SER A 814 45.70 15.23 -19.52
N ASP A 815 46.01 16.51 -19.77
CA ASP A 815 45.77 17.26 -21.00
C ASP A 815 44.27 17.59 -21.28
N GLU A 816 43.83 18.86 -21.36
CA GLU A 816 44.53 20.06 -21.87
C GLU A 816 44.51 21.30 -20.93
N GLU A 817 45.43 22.23 -21.22
CA GLU A 817 45.54 23.63 -20.77
C GLU A 817 45.36 24.57 -22.00
N THR A 818 45.16 25.90 -21.94
CA THR A 818 45.08 26.94 -20.89
C THR A 818 44.20 28.09 -21.45
N ALA A 819 43.75 29.14 -20.73
CA ALA A 819 43.81 29.52 -19.31
C ALA A 819 42.40 29.99 -18.87
N LEU A 820 42.05 31.17 -18.30
CA LEU A 820 42.72 32.37 -17.76
C LEU A 820 42.23 32.61 -16.32
N CYS A 821 42.60 33.74 -15.68
CA CYS A 821 42.27 34.03 -14.28
C CYS A 821 41.85 35.50 -14.01
N HIS A 822 41.40 35.74 -12.78
CA HIS A 822 41.07 37.02 -12.14
C HIS A 822 39.70 37.65 -12.51
N SER A 823 38.99 38.37 -11.63
CA SER A 823 39.36 38.79 -10.26
C SER A 823 38.17 38.82 -9.26
N SER A 824 38.49 38.58 -7.98
CA SER A 824 38.15 39.37 -6.78
C SER A 824 36.72 39.83 -6.42
N ALA A 825 36.64 40.26 -5.15
CA ALA A 825 35.67 41.18 -4.53
C ALA A 825 34.29 40.62 -4.10
N LEU A 826 34.16 40.57 -2.77
CA LEU A 826 32.92 40.69 -2.00
C LEU A 826 32.08 41.89 -2.47
N HIS A 827 30.75 41.77 -2.39
CA HIS A 827 29.92 42.89 -1.97
C HIS A 827 28.70 42.39 -1.18
N GLU A 828 28.35 43.12 -0.12
CA GLU A 828 27.07 42.96 0.56
C GLU A 828 25.97 43.64 -0.26
N VAL A 829 24.76 43.06 -0.27
CA VAL A 829 23.53 43.76 -0.66
C VAL A 829 22.45 43.41 0.36
N SER A 830 22.15 44.38 1.23
CA SER A 830 20.94 44.40 2.05
C SER A 830 19.73 44.73 1.18
N ILE A 831 18.61 44.04 1.38
CA ILE A 831 17.32 44.46 0.81
C ILE A 831 16.52 45.11 1.93
N ILE A 832 16.39 46.44 1.82
CA ILE A 832 15.49 47.28 2.62
C ILE A 832 14.18 47.46 1.82
N SER A 833 13.05 47.55 2.51
CA SER A 833 11.74 47.76 1.91
C SER A 833 11.41 49.23 1.67
N SER A 834 10.88 49.56 0.49
CA SER A 834 9.99 50.71 0.28
C SER A 834 9.13 50.48 -0.97
N ASP A 835 7.83 50.77 -0.86
CA ASP A 835 6.91 50.72 -1.99
C ASP A 835 7.21 51.82 -3.03
N LYS A 836 6.86 51.57 -4.31
CA LYS A 836 5.75 52.28 -4.98
C LYS A 836 5.52 51.90 -6.45
N ASP A 837 4.23 51.78 -6.78
CA ASP A 837 3.50 52.28 -7.96
C ASP A 837 4.00 52.01 -9.41
N GLU A 838 3.06 51.54 -10.24
CA GLU A 838 2.95 51.70 -11.72
C GLU A 838 3.96 50.99 -12.68
N SER A 839 3.58 50.53 -13.89
CA SER A 839 2.25 50.14 -14.43
C SER A 839 2.33 49.31 -15.73
N THR A 840 1.24 48.58 -16.04
CA THR A 840 0.69 48.24 -17.38
C THR A 840 1.40 47.29 -18.40
N VAL A 841 0.55 46.54 -19.12
CA VAL A 841 0.70 45.88 -20.46
C VAL A 841 1.20 44.42 -20.54
N VAL A 842 0.25 43.54 -20.91
CA VAL A 842 0.33 42.15 -21.46
C VAL A 842 0.94 41.07 -20.56
#